data_AF-A0A949E3U6-F1
#
_entry.id   AF-A0A949E3U6-F1
#
_cell.length_a   1.000
_cell.length_b   1.000
_cell.length_c   1.000
_cell.angle_alpha   90.00
_cell.angle_beta   90.00
_cell.angle_gamma   90.00
#
_symmetry.space_group_name_H-M   'P 1'
#
loop_
_entity.id
_entity.type
_entity.pdbx_description
1 polymer ?
#
loop_
_entity_poly.entity_id
_entity_poly.type
_entity_poly.pdbx_seq_one_letter_code
_entity_poly.pdbx_strand_id
1 'polypeptide(L)'
;MKKIFFILILFFNNLFSLNSGQFFILTLPNTSSQKDLATWLSKTKPAGVMLLAQHVKNRQETKKLTAFLQNEAKRLKIPKLIIAIDWEGGIVSRTNETGGFFSVPAPKNLGEINRTYSVLSGKLIEQQMRDAGINMNFAPSLDLFDPNNFVLGSRTFSSDPEKIFELSSAFASGLESEGIIPVYKHFPGLGGGGLDTHLHQVEVKLSKKEFKKHVLPFKKILESKSDPFIMVTHAKYPNIFENLPATLSPKVVNWIKDKNKNAFLITDDFFMAGVQIKSDLSDLVLDSIFAGFNLIIYSAQKENQDIDLIEKLNNKLNYISQEKKLILEEQINKIIEFKNKKLVDLEYKVILPEKKLSKYLASAAIKEFYENLKINNCLLITADISKLRPGQDWFINNKKSYLAKSLEKSVANLKELIFDPKDKNCVNLVLDFIKNNENYKNIILSSFFYGQGVWNDNQKIIIESLNSFCTQENNINLINISLAHPYEQTILKNAKIFNLGSFSKPMLKEVASRLTDNYLPEQCLILEQLKEKLKNKKIGLLCHNASYLNIENGKSFLPDLLFDFAKNQQNNTKLVALFSPEHGLFGNFGATVNVDSQKNSRWDCPIYSLHGAHKKPTKEMLSNLDVLVIDLHEVGIRAFTYLSSLKLCLDAAAENNLSVIVIDSPNPIYFWPKQGPKLQEDSVSFAGMVKTPFIHGQTIGQIAKDLNKKISANLTVISLYDENNFKNYYKAGYYLPASPNLASMESVYCYPITVFIEGTNYSEGRGTNFPFQQIGAPWIDGQKLACILNSKKLPGIYFEYVKFTPESIIGKSVDPKHKNILCDGVFLHIYDLETIEPMKIAKTILQTLFSLYPEQSEFIKFGNIYFIDHLVGNNSWRKDLVK
;
A
#
# COMPACT_ATOMS: atom_id res chain seq x y z
N MET A 1 -37.60 -23.16 35.95
CA MET A 1 -36.98 -21.84 36.26
C MET A 1 -36.41 -21.12 35.03
N LYS A 2 -35.50 -21.69 34.20
CA LYS A 2 -34.96 -20.99 33.01
C LYS A 2 -36.00 -20.53 31.97
N LYS A 3 -37.06 -21.33 31.69
CA LYS A 3 -38.19 -20.90 30.83
C LYS A 3 -39.03 -19.77 31.44
N ILE A 4 -39.18 -19.74 32.76
CA ILE A 4 -39.95 -18.71 33.48
C ILE A 4 -39.14 -17.40 33.55
N PHE A 5 -37.82 -17.49 33.71
CA PHE A 5 -36.91 -16.35 33.62
C PHE A 5 -36.88 -15.74 32.21
N PHE A 6 -36.97 -16.57 31.16
CA PHE A 6 -37.07 -16.12 29.76
C PHE A 6 -38.42 -15.43 29.47
N ILE A 7 -39.52 -15.95 30.03
CA ILE A 7 -40.87 -15.35 29.92
C ILE A 7 -40.97 -14.03 30.72
N LEU A 8 -40.30 -13.93 31.87
CA LEU A 8 -40.21 -12.70 32.67
C LEU A 8 -39.37 -11.60 31.97
N ILE A 9 -38.31 -11.97 31.26
CA ILE A 9 -37.56 -11.04 30.39
C ILE A 9 -38.44 -10.57 29.22
N LEU A 10 -39.24 -11.46 28.62
CA LEU A 10 -40.20 -11.09 27.57
C LEU A 10 -41.31 -10.15 28.06
N PHE A 11 -41.75 -10.27 29.32
CA PHE A 11 -42.77 -9.39 29.90
C PHE A 11 -42.23 -8.00 30.27
N PHE A 12 -40.94 -7.87 30.61
CA PHE A 12 -40.29 -6.59 30.90
C PHE A 12 -39.61 -5.92 29.69
N ASN A 13 -39.33 -6.65 28.61
CA ASN A 13 -38.71 -6.12 27.38
C ASN A 13 -39.71 -5.58 26.34
N ASN A 14 -40.91 -5.18 26.75
CA ASN A 14 -41.89 -4.51 25.89
C ASN A 14 -41.47 -3.05 25.54
N LEU A 15 -40.17 -2.82 25.33
CA LEU A 15 -39.54 -1.51 25.26
C LEU A 15 -39.23 -1.03 23.83
N PHE A 16 -39.45 -1.85 22.79
CA PHE A 16 -39.50 -1.38 21.41
C PHE A 16 -40.54 -2.17 20.62
N SER A 17 -41.59 -1.49 20.13
CA SER A 17 -42.45 -2.05 19.09
C SER A 17 -41.57 -2.42 17.89
N LEU A 18 -41.69 -3.63 17.36
CA LEU A 18 -40.90 -4.11 16.24
C LEU A 18 -40.94 -3.10 15.08
N ASN A 19 -39.80 -2.47 14.82
CA ASN A 19 -39.69 -1.41 13.82
C ASN A 19 -38.82 -1.92 12.68
N SER A 20 -39.47 -2.30 11.58
CA SER A 20 -38.79 -2.88 10.41
C SER A 20 -37.73 -1.95 9.80
N GLY A 21 -37.81 -0.64 10.05
CA GLY A 21 -36.76 0.31 9.67
C GLY A 21 -35.37 -0.04 10.21
N GLN A 22 -35.28 -0.66 11.38
CA GLN A 22 -33.99 -1.07 11.96
C GLN A 22 -33.27 -2.19 11.19
N PHE A 23 -33.87 -2.79 10.17
CA PHE A 23 -33.18 -3.68 9.24
C PHE A 23 -32.45 -2.94 8.11
N PHE A 24 -32.68 -1.63 7.94
CA PHE A 24 -32.24 -0.93 6.75
C PHE A 24 -31.09 0.05 6.98
N ILE A 25 -30.15 0.04 6.02
CA ILE A 25 -29.37 1.22 5.66
C ILE A 25 -29.98 1.80 4.38
N LEU A 26 -30.67 2.93 4.51
CA LEU A 26 -31.35 3.59 3.38
C LEU A 26 -30.47 4.67 2.79
N THR A 27 -30.44 4.81 1.46
CA THR A 27 -29.81 6.00 0.86
C THR A 27 -30.56 7.25 1.28
N LEU A 28 -29.82 8.28 1.69
CA LEU A 28 -30.41 9.55 2.04
C LEU A 28 -31.21 10.12 0.85
N PRO A 29 -32.46 10.58 1.04
CA PRO A 29 -33.26 11.13 -0.04
C PRO A 29 -32.66 12.42 -0.63
N ASN A 30 -32.86 12.62 -1.93
CA ASN A 30 -32.51 13.87 -2.63
C ASN A 30 -33.57 14.95 -2.35
N THR A 31 -33.64 15.44 -1.11
CA THR A 31 -34.60 16.45 -0.68
C THR A 31 -33.94 17.76 -0.29
N SER A 32 -34.67 18.87 -0.42
CA SER A 32 -34.11 20.22 -0.31
C SER A 32 -34.17 20.81 1.11
N SER A 33 -34.92 20.21 2.04
CA SER A 33 -35.07 20.77 3.40
C SER A 33 -34.80 19.78 4.53
N GLN A 34 -34.25 20.29 5.64
CA GLN A 34 -34.08 19.53 6.88
C GLN A 34 -35.41 19.03 7.46
N LYS A 35 -36.52 19.76 7.22
CA LYS A 35 -37.85 19.38 7.68
C LYS A 35 -38.35 18.11 7.00
N ASP A 36 -38.10 17.97 5.71
CA ASP A 36 -38.50 16.79 4.94
C ASP A 36 -37.66 15.58 5.38
N LEU A 37 -36.35 15.76 5.57
CA LEU A 37 -35.48 14.72 6.15
C LEU A 37 -35.93 14.28 7.55
N ALA A 38 -36.32 15.20 8.43
CA ALA A 38 -36.84 14.86 9.75
C ALA A 38 -38.17 14.09 9.66
N THR A 39 -39.04 14.46 8.72
CA THR A 39 -40.29 13.75 8.45
C THR A 39 -40.02 12.33 7.95
N TRP A 40 -39.13 12.19 6.97
CA TRP A 40 -38.70 10.90 6.46
C TRP A 40 -38.12 10.02 7.58
N LEU A 41 -37.16 10.52 8.37
CA LEU A 41 -36.59 9.79 9.52
C LEU A 41 -37.66 9.35 10.53
N SER A 42 -38.68 10.18 10.78
CA SER A 42 -39.74 9.85 11.73
C SER A 42 -40.64 8.70 11.26
N LYS A 43 -40.79 8.54 9.94
CA LYS A 43 -41.61 7.49 9.31
C LYS A 43 -40.81 6.22 9.07
N THR A 44 -39.57 6.34 8.60
CA THR A 44 -38.74 5.19 8.22
C THR A 44 -37.95 4.63 9.41
N LYS A 45 -37.49 5.49 10.32
CA LYS A 45 -36.70 5.13 11.52
C LYS A 45 -35.62 4.07 11.24
N PRO A 46 -34.68 4.32 10.30
CA PRO A 46 -33.78 3.30 9.80
C PRO A 46 -32.67 2.94 10.81
N ALA A 47 -32.00 1.80 10.60
CA ALA A 47 -30.79 1.45 11.35
C ALA A 47 -29.65 2.43 11.02
N GLY A 48 -29.57 2.83 9.76
CA GLY A 48 -28.60 3.77 9.25
C GLY A 48 -29.00 4.41 7.92
N VAL A 49 -28.12 5.29 7.45
CA VAL A 49 -28.24 5.98 6.18
C VAL A 49 -26.98 5.81 5.35
N MET A 50 -27.11 5.72 4.03
CA MET A 50 -26.00 5.74 3.08
C MET A 50 -25.92 7.11 2.40
N LEU A 51 -24.72 7.69 2.39
CA LEU A 51 -24.41 8.91 1.65
C LEU A 51 -23.89 8.57 0.24
N LEU A 52 -24.32 9.37 -0.74
CA LEU A 52 -23.85 9.31 -2.12
C LEU A 52 -23.12 10.61 -2.47
N ALA A 53 -22.49 10.67 -3.66
CA ALA A 53 -21.67 11.80 -4.08
C ALA A 53 -22.39 13.15 -4.00
N GLN A 54 -23.70 13.17 -4.27
CA GLN A 54 -24.52 14.38 -4.16
C GLN A 54 -24.66 14.91 -2.72
N HIS A 55 -24.53 14.05 -1.70
CA HIS A 55 -24.62 14.40 -0.27
C HIS A 55 -23.27 14.81 0.34
N VAL A 56 -22.14 14.50 -0.31
CA VAL A 56 -20.78 14.69 0.24
C VAL A 56 -19.90 15.63 -0.59
N LYS A 57 -20.50 16.70 -1.12
CA LYS A 57 -19.78 17.69 -1.96
C LYS A 57 -18.76 18.51 -1.17
N ASN A 58 -19.08 18.87 0.08
CA ASN A 58 -18.24 19.67 0.95
C ASN A 58 -18.18 19.01 2.35
N ARG A 59 -16.98 18.92 2.92
CA ARG A 59 -16.75 18.23 4.21
C ARG A 59 -17.46 18.92 5.40
N GLN A 60 -17.48 20.25 5.44
CA GLN A 60 -18.17 20.99 6.50
C GLN A 60 -19.69 20.85 6.39
N GLU A 61 -20.24 20.89 5.18
CA GLU A 61 -21.67 20.66 4.96
C GLU A 61 -22.06 19.22 5.30
N THR A 62 -21.22 18.25 4.93
CA THR A 62 -21.40 16.84 5.30
C THR A 62 -21.44 16.69 6.82
N LYS A 63 -20.49 17.32 7.54
CA LYS A 63 -20.46 17.33 9.01
C LYS A 63 -21.74 17.92 9.63
N LYS A 64 -22.26 19.01 9.07
CA LYS A 64 -23.52 19.61 9.52
C LYS A 64 -24.70 18.67 9.27
N LEU A 65 -24.74 18.04 8.10
CA LEU A 65 -25.78 17.08 7.73
C LEU A 65 -25.77 15.85 8.64
N THR A 66 -24.61 15.22 8.86
CA THR A 66 -24.50 14.04 9.73
C THR A 66 -24.81 14.37 11.18
N ALA A 67 -24.37 15.53 11.69
CA ALA A 67 -24.75 16.00 13.02
C ALA A 67 -26.26 16.24 13.16
N PHE A 68 -26.89 16.85 12.15
CA PHE A 68 -28.34 17.02 12.09
C PHE A 68 -29.06 15.65 12.16
N LEU A 69 -28.65 14.68 11.34
CA LEU A 69 -29.24 13.34 11.32
C LEU A 69 -29.12 12.63 12.67
N GLN A 70 -27.96 12.72 13.33
CA GLN A 70 -27.77 12.11 14.66
C GLN A 70 -28.61 12.80 15.74
N ASN A 71 -28.71 14.14 15.70
CA ASN A 71 -29.53 14.91 16.64
C ASN A 71 -31.03 14.62 16.46
N GLU A 72 -31.49 14.53 15.22
CA GLU A 72 -32.88 14.17 14.92
C GLU A 72 -33.19 12.72 15.30
N ALA A 73 -32.27 11.78 15.05
CA ALA A 73 -32.42 10.41 15.51
C ALA A 73 -32.56 10.34 17.04
N LYS A 74 -31.71 11.07 17.78
CA LYS A 74 -31.81 11.18 19.24
C LYS A 74 -33.16 11.77 19.68
N ARG A 75 -33.61 12.86 19.04
CA ARG A 75 -34.92 13.50 19.34
C ARG A 75 -36.09 12.53 19.10
N LEU A 76 -36.02 11.74 18.04
CA LEU A 76 -37.03 10.75 17.65
C LEU A 76 -36.90 9.40 18.40
N LYS A 77 -35.95 9.28 19.35
CA LYS A 77 -35.63 8.03 20.08
C LYS A 77 -35.27 6.87 19.15
N ILE A 78 -34.67 7.17 18.01
CA ILE A 78 -34.07 6.18 17.10
C ILE A 78 -32.67 5.86 17.63
N PRO A 79 -32.28 4.57 17.76
CA PRO A 79 -30.92 4.22 18.12
C PRO A 79 -29.90 4.87 17.16
N LYS A 80 -28.81 5.42 17.70
CA LYS A 80 -27.79 6.21 17.01
C LYS A 80 -27.49 5.70 15.60
N LEU A 81 -27.60 6.53 14.57
CA LEU A 81 -27.58 6.05 13.19
C LEU A 81 -26.19 5.55 12.78
N ILE A 82 -26.17 4.44 12.02
CA ILE A 82 -25.05 4.14 11.13
C ILE A 82 -25.09 5.17 10.00
N ILE A 83 -23.98 5.83 9.72
CA ILE A 83 -23.81 6.75 8.60
C ILE A 83 -22.73 6.15 7.72
N ALA A 84 -23.16 5.53 6.63
CA ALA A 84 -22.33 4.76 5.72
C ALA A 84 -22.04 5.50 4.42
N ILE A 85 -20.95 5.11 3.77
CA ILE A 85 -20.57 5.59 2.44
C ILE A 85 -19.78 4.48 1.72
N ASP A 86 -19.72 4.55 0.40
CA ASP A 86 -18.89 3.67 -0.42
C ASP A 86 -17.63 4.40 -0.91
N TRP A 87 -16.53 4.27 -0.17
CA TRP A 87 -15.25 4.88 -0.51
C TRP A 87 -14.10 3.86 -0.43
N GLU A 88 -13.79 3.26 -1.58
CA GLU A 88 -12.72 2.25 -1.72
C GLU A 88 -11.36 2.90 -2.03
N GLY A 89 -11.37 4.06 -2.67
CA GLY A 89 -10.18 4.69 -3.26
C GLY A 89 -10.25 4.72 -4.78
N GLY A 90 -9.33 5.46 -5.41
CA GLY A 90 -9.33 5.61 -6.87
C GLY A 90 -10.67 6.12 -7.43
N ILE A 91 -11.21 5.42 -8.44
CA ILE A 91 -12.48 5.78 -9.09
C ILE A 91 -13.72 5.56 -8.23
N VAL A 92 -13.66 4.74 -7.17
CA VAL A 92 -14.79 4.55 -6.23
C VAL A 92 -14.56 5.45 -5.02
N SER A 93 -14.76 6.74 -5.29
CA SER A 93 -14.80 7.79 -4.28
C SER A 93 -16.09 8.57 -4.48
N ARG A 94 -16.84 8.80 -3.40
CA ARG A 94 -18.00 9.70 -3.42
C ARG A 94 -17.61 11.14 -3.11
N THR A 95 -16.37 11.40 -2.71
CA THR A 95 -15.91 12.71 -2.26
C THR A 95 -15.19 13.48 -3.37
N ASN A 96 -15.03 14.79 -3.16
CA ASN A 96 -14.36 15.68 -4.09
C ASN A 96 -13.26 16.49 -3.37
N GLU A 97 -12.09 16.58 -3.99
CA GLU A 97 -10.97 17.35 -3.46
C GLU A 97 -11.27 18.83 -3.26
N THR A 98 -12.06 19.45 -4.16
CA THR A 98 -12.46 20.86 -3.98
C THR A 98 -13.41 21.05 -2.78
N GLY A 99 -14.00 19.96 -2.30
CA GLY A 99 -14.85 19.90 -1.11
C GLY A 99 -14.12 19.77 0.22
N GLY A 100 -12.78 19.78 0.23
CA GLY A 100 -11.98 19.58 1.45
C GLY A 100 -11.73 18.12 1.81
N PHE A 101 -11.92 17.21 0.84
CA PHE A 101 -11.48 15.82 0.94
C PHE A 101 -10.17 15.60 0.17
N PHE A 102 -9.50 14.48 0.42
CA PHE A 102 -8.24 14.10 -0.20
C PHE A 102 -8.35 12.65 -0.66
N SER A 103 -7.95 12.41 -1.90
CA SER A 103 -8.00 11.10 -2.52
C SER A 103 -6.92 10.18 -2.00
N VAL A 104 -7.20 8.88 -2.08
CA VAL A 104 -6.22 7.79 -1.96
C VAL A 104 -6.13 7.04 -3.28
N PRO A 105 -5.02 6.31 -3.54
CA PRO A 105 -4.87 5.45 -4.71
C PRO A 105 -5.97 4.38 -4.82
N ALA A 106 -6.13 3.80 -6.01
CA ALA A 106 -7.05 2.69 -6.19
C ALA A 106 -6.51 1.41 -5.51
N PRO A 107 -7.38 0.49 -5.07
CA PRO A 107 -6.95 -0.81 -4.54
C PRO A 107 -5.94 -1.54 -5.41
N LYS A 108 -6.07 -1.50 -6.75
CA LYS A 108 -5.11 -2.14 -7.66
C LYS A 108 -3.70 -1.56 -7.58
N ASN A 109 -3.57 -0.24 -7.40
CA ASN A 109 -2.28 0.40 -7.20
C ASN A 109 -1.68 0.02 -5.85
N LEU A 110 -2.47 0.04 -4.78
CA LEU A 110 -2.04 -0.45 -3.46
C LEU A 110 -1.59 -1.91 -3.52
N GLY A 111 -2.30 -2.69 -4.34
CA GLY A 111 -2.00 -4.04 -4.80
C GLY A 111 -0.62 -4.27 -5.38
N GLU A 112 0.02 -3.24 -5.91
CA GLU A 112 1.35 -3.34 -6.49
C GLU A 112 2.43 -2.97 -5.49
N ILE A 113 2.14 -2.11 -4.51
CA ILE A 113 3.13 -1.61 -3.54
C ILE A 113 3.25 -2.56 -2.33
N ASN A 114 2.66 -2.23 -1.18
CA ASN A 114 2.73 -3.02 0.06
C ASN A 114 1.67 -2.59 1.10
N ARG A 115 1.70 -3.28 2.25
CA ARG A 115 0.85 -3.06 3.43
C ARG A 115 0.87 -1.63 3.97
N THR A 116 2.02 -0.99 4.08
CA THR A 116 2.17 0.36 4.66
C THR A 116 1.26 1.37 3.98
N TYR A 117 1.26 1.40 2.65
CA TYR A 117 0.40 2.31 1.89
C TYR A 117 -1.08 1.97 2.00
N SER A 118 -1.42 0.69 2.20
CA SER A 118 -2.81 0.27 2.43
C SER A 118 -3.33 0.76 3.79
N VAL A 119 -2.54 0.60 4.86
CA VAL A 119 -2.88 1.14 6.20
C VAL A 119 -3.04 2.66 6.14
N LEU A 120 -2.07 3.36 5.55
CA LEU A 120 -2.07 4.81 5.43
C LEU A 120 -3.25 5.34 4.57
N SER A 121 -3.66 4.59 3.55
CA SER A 121 -4.85 4.93 2.75
C SER A 121 -6.13 4.78 3.57
N GLY A 122 -6.27 3.68 4.32
CA GLY A 122 -7.38 3.50 5.26
C GLY A 122 -7.42 4.59 6.33
N LYS A 123 -6.25 4.96 6.88
CA LYS A 123 -6.12 6.01 7.90
C LYS A 123 -6.49 7.41 7.36
N LEU A 124 -6.09 7.72 6.13
CA LEU A 124 -6.46 8.98 5.49
C LEU A 124 -7.98 9.06 5.25
N ILE A 125 -8.61 7.96 4.83
CA ILE A 125 -10.07 7.91 4.67
C ILE A 125 -10.76 8.03 6.03
N GLU A 126 -10.28 7.30 7.04
CA GLU A 126 -10.81 7.32 8.41
C GLU A 126 -10.93 8.75 8.95
N GLN A 127 -9.81 9.49 8.94
CA GLN A 127 -9.75 10.84 9.47
C GLN A 127 -10.77 11.78 8.79
N GLN A 128 -10.97 11.58 7.49
CA GLN A 128 -11.91 12.37 6.71
C GLN A 128 -13.36 12.01 7.00
N MET A 129 -13.64 10.73 7.15
CA MET A 129 -14.96 10.22 7.52
C MET A 129 -15.36 10.64 8.93
N ARG A 130 -14.47 10.47 9.91
CA ARG A 130 -14.75 10.82 11.31
C ARG A 130 -15.03 12.29 11.48
N ASP A 131 -14.25 13.17 10.85
CA ASP A 131 -14.52 14.61 10.87
C ASP A 131 -15.87 14.95 10.22
N ALA A 132 -16.24 14.25 9.15
CA ALA A 132 -17.51 14.41 8.46
C ALA A 132 -18.70 13.74 9.18
N GLY A 133 -18.48 13.05 10.31
CA GLY A 133 -19.51 12.32 11.06
C GLY A 133 -19.98 10.99 10.42
N ILE A 134 -19.21 10.46 9.48
CA ILE A 134 -19.40 9.14 8.87
C ILE A 134 -18.76 8.09 9.77
N ASN A 135 -19.41 6.92 9.95
CA ASN A 135 -18.95 5.88 10.89
C ASN A 135 -18.89 4.46 10.30
N MET A 136 -19.27 4.27 9.04
CA MET A 136 -19.14 3.00 8.33
C MET A 136 -18.68 3.24 6.88
N ASN A 137 -17.81 2.36 6.38
CA ASN A 137 -17.35 2.39 5.00
C ASN A 137 -17.59 1.04 4.32
N PHE A 138 -18.21 1.05 3.15
CA PHE A 138 -18.39 -0.14 2.31
C PHE A 138 -17.11 -0.50 1.55
N ALA A 139 -16.02 -0.68 2.29
CA ALA A 139 -14.70 -1.07 1.83
C ALA A 139 -13.98 -1.81 2.95
N PRO A 140 -13.00 -2.69 2.64
CA PRO A 140 -12.41 -2.96 1.33
C PRO A 140 -13.09 -4.06 0.50
N SER A 141 -12.83 -4.08 -0.81
CA SER A 141 -13.12 -5.25 -1.65
C SER A 141 -12.08 -6.37 -1.42
N LEU A 142 -12.57 -7.59 -1.36
CA LEU A 142 -11.83 -8.85 -1.29
C LEU A 142 -11.93 -9.66 -2.60
N ASP A 143 -12.47 -9.05 -3.65
CA ASP A 143 -12.64 -9.71 -4.93
C ASP A 143 -11.28 -9.90 -5.64
N LEU A 144 -11.15 -11.02 -6.35
CA LEU A 144 -9.97 -11.29 -7.18
C LEU A 144 -9.99 -10.42 -8.43
N PHE A 145 -8.82 -9.87 -8.78
CA PHE A 145 -8.58 -9.23 -10.06
C PHE A 145 -8.67 -10.26 -11.19
N ASP A 146 -9.52 -9.97 -12.17
CA ASP A 146 -9.57 -10.63 -13.48
C ASP A 146 -9.48 -9.53 -14.56
N PRO A 147 -8.48 -9.57 -15.46
CA PRO A 147 -8.34 -8.57 -16.53
C PRO A 147 -9.53 -8.53 -17.50
N ASN A 148 -10.35 -9.59 -17.56
CA ASN A 148 -11.55 -9.66 -18.39
C ASN A 148 -12.81 -9.14 -17.67
N ASN A 149 -12.70 -8.77 -16.39
CA ASN A 149 -13.83 -8.27 -15.60
C ASN A 149 -13.82 -6.74 -15.50
N PHE A 150 -14.56 -6.11 -16.40
CA PHE A 150 -14.67 -4.65 -16.55
C PHE A 150 -15.32 -3.91 -15.36
N VAL A 151 -15.98 -4.63 -14.45
CA VAL A 151 -16.79 -4.05 -13.36
C VAL A 151 -15.95 -3.84 -12.10
N LEU A 152 -15.02 -4.76 -11.86
CA LEU A 152 -14.13 -4.73 -10.70
C LEU A 152 -12.84 -3.96 -11.01
N GLY A 153 -12.08 -4.34 -12.04
CA GLY A 153 -10.90 -3.60 -12.48
C GLY A 153 -9.99 -3.11 -11.36
N SER A 154 -9.79 -1.78 -11.30
CA SER A 154 -8.92 -1.12 -10.32
C SER A 154 -9.41 -1.17 -8.86
N ARG A 155 -10.63 -1.68 -8.62
CA ARG A 155 -11.23 -1.87 -7.28
C ARG A 155 -10.71 -3.09 -6.53
N THR A 156 -9.91 -3.92 -7.18
CA THR A 156 -9.34 -5.14 -6.59
C THR A 156 -7.85 -4.99 -6.33
N PHE A 157 -7.36 -5.54 -5.23
CA PHE A 157 -5.95 -5.43 -4.86
C PHE A 157 -5.05 -6.32 -5.73
N SER A 158 -5.44 -7.57 -6.00
CA SER A 158 -4.56 -8.53 -6.68
C SER A 158 -5.34 -9.69 -7.30
N SER A 159 -4.68 -10.52 -8.09
CA SER A 159 -5.16 -11.84 -8.50
C SER A 159 -4.68 -12.96 -7.57
N ASP A 160 -3.82 -12.62 -6.59
CA ASP A 160 -3.35 -13.48 -5.52
C ASP A 160 -4.21 -13.30 -4.25
N PRO A 161 -4.94 -14.33 -3.80
CA PRO A 161 -5.79 -14.23 -2.62
C PRO A 161 -5.02 -13.94 -1.32
N GLU A 162 -3.77 -14.35 -1.19
CA GLU A 162 -2.96 -14.05 0.00
C GLU A 162 -2.65 -12.56 0.08
N LYS A 163 -2.23 -11.98 -1.05
CA LYS A 163 -2.00 -10.55 -1.17
C LYS A 163 -3.27 -9.72 -0.96
N ILE A 164 -4.42 -10.20 -1.43
CA ILE A 164 -5.71 -9.54 -1.13
C ILE A 164 -5.96 -9.52 0.37
N PHE A 165 -5.85 -10.66 1.05
CA PHE A 165 -6.08 -10.72 2.49
C PHE A 165 -5.16 -9.76 3.25
N GLU A 166 -3.86 -9.76 2.94
CA GLU A 166 -2.89 -8.87 3.57
C GLU A 166 -3.26 -7.39 3.40
N LEU A 167 -3.45 -6.94 2.15
CA LEU A 167 -3.64 -5.52 1.84
C LEU A 167 -5.02 -4.99 2.22
N SER A 168 -6.06 -5.81 2.07
CA SER A 168 -7.41 -5.46 2.52
C SER A 168 -7.48 -5.40 4.05
N SER A 169 -6.86 -6.34 4.77
CA SER A 169 -6.78 -6.30 6.24
C SER A 169 -6.03 -5.06 6.71
N ALA A 170 -4.96 -4.68 6.00
CA ALA A 170 -4.21 -3.47 6.26
C ALA A 170 -5.05 -2.20 6.05
N PHE A 171 -5.76 -2.10 4.93
CA PHE A 171 -6.68 -0.99 4.66
C PHE A 171 -7.79 -0.89 5.71
N ALA A 172 -8.39 -2.03 6.07
CA ALA A 172 -9.40 -2.11 7.13
C ALA A 172 -8.83 -1.69 8.50
N SER A 173 -7.61 -2.09 8.84
CA SER A 173 -6.93 -1.66 10.07
C SER A 173 -6.77 -0.14 10.13
N GLY A 174 -6.42 0.49 9.01
CA GLY A 174 -6.38 1.95 8.89
C GLY A 174 -7.74 2.59 9.18
N LEU A 175 -8.83 2.03 8.63
CA LEU A 175 -10.20 2.47 8.89
C LEU A 175 -10.61 2.31 10.36
N GLU A 176 -10.32 1.16 10.95
CA GLU A 176 -10.74 0.81 12.31
C GLU A 176 -10.03 1.64 13.39
N SER A 177 -8.89 2.24 13.09
CA SER A 177 -8.00 2.89 14.06
C SER A 177 -8.68 3.94 14.96
N GLU A 178 -9.73 4.63 14.47
CA GLU A 178 -10.57 5.54 15.27
C GLU A 178 -12.08 5.24 15.07
N GLY A 179 -12.39 3.97 14.81
CA GLY A 179 -13.77 3.47 14.86
C GLY A 179 -14.62 3.73 13.62
N ILE A 180 -14.06 3.78 12.42
CA ILE A 180 -14.84 3.51 11.20
C ILE A 180 -15.02 2.00 11.07
N ILE A 181 -16.25 1.57 10.81
CA ILE A 181 -16.58 0.15 10.61
C ILE A 181 -16.30 -0.21 9.14
N PRO A 182 -15.29 -1.06 8.83
CA PRO A 182 -15.07 -1.56 7.48
C PRO A 182 -16.10 -2.65 7.16
N VAL A 183 -16.47 -2.75 5.89
CA VAL A 183 -17.36 -3.81 5.38
C VAL A 183 -16.67 -4.50 4.22
N TYR A 184 -16.37 -5.79 4.41
CA TYR A 184 -15.66 -6.61 3.45
C TYR A 184 -16.63 -7.11 2.37
N LYS A 185 -16.30 -6.88 1.10
CA LYS A 185 -17.21 -7.15 -0.04
C LYS A 185 -16.50 -7.72 -1.26
N HIS A 186 -17.15 -8.37 -2.22
CA HIS A 186 -18.55 -8.78 -2.21
C HIS A 186 -18.57 -10.31 -2.09
N PHE A 187 -18.90 -10.85 -0.92
CA PHE A 187 -18.93 -12.30 -0.72
C PHE A 187 -20.01 -12.94 -1.62
N PRO A 188 -19.80 -14.13 -2.21
CA PRO A 188 -18.61 -15.00 -2.19
C PRO A 188 -17.44 -14.65 -3.13
N GLY A 189 -17.54 -13.54 -3.87
CA GLY A 189 -16.51 -13.06 -4.78
C GLY A 189 -17.05 -12.90 -6.19
N LEU A 190 -17.03 -11.67 -6.72
CA LEU A 190 -17.51 -11.31 -8.06
C LEU A 190 -16.45 -11.48 -9.15
N GLY A 191 -15.19 -11.70 -8.78
CA GLY A 191 -14.06 -11.79 -9.73
C GLY A 191 -14.21 -12.83 -10.85
N GLY A 192 -15.08 -13.83 -10.71
CA GLY A 192 -15.34 -14.85 -11.74
C GLY A 192 -16.58 -14.61 -12.60
N GLY A 193 -17.30 -13.50 -12.41
CA GLY A 193 -18.47 -13.13 -13.22
C GLY A 193 -18.09 -12.10 -14.28
N GLY A 194 -18.16 -12.46 -15.55
CA GLY A 194 -17.79 -11.57 -16.67
C GLY A 194 -18.82 -10.48 -17.03
N LEU A 195 -19.84 -10.23 -16.21
CA LEU A 195 -20.94 -9.31 -16.51
C LEU A 195 -21.30 -8.41 -15.32
N ASP A 196 -21.78 -7.20 -15.63
CA ASP A 196 -22.18 -6.18 -14.66
C ASP A 196 -23.47 -6.54 -13.92
N THR A 197 -23.38 -6.62 -12.59
CA THR A 197 -24.52 -6.86 -11.67
C THR A 197 -25.55 -5.72 -11.69
N HIS A 198 -25.21 -4.55 -12.23
CA HIS A 198 -26.13 -3.41 -12.37
C HIS A 198 -27.09 -3.55 -13.55
N LEU A 199 -26.82 -4.42 -14.52
CA LEU A 199 -27.57 -4.51 -15.77
C LEU A 199 -28.37 -5.81 -15.93
N HIS A 200 -27.90 -6.93 -15.36
CA HIS A 200 -28.56 -8.24 -15.45
C HIS A 200 -28.33 -9.09 -14.19
N GLN A 201 -29.16 -10.12 -13.98
CA GLN A 201 -28.88 -11.14 -12.95
C GLN A 201 -27.63 -11.94 -13.32
N VAL A 202 -26.57 -11.84 -12.51
CA VAL A 202 -25.26 -12.47 -12.79
C VAL A 202 -25.20 -13.87 -12.20
N GLU A 203 -24.92 -14.86 -13.04
CA GLU A 203 -24.55 -16.21 -12.63
C GLU A 203 -23.04 -16.39 -12.64
N VAL A 204 -22.48 -16.80 -11.50
CA VAL A 204 -21.05 -17.08 -11.32
C VAL A 204 -20.86 -18.59 -11.25
N LYS A 205 -20.40 -19.18 -12.36
CA LYS A 205 -20.28 -20.64 -12.56
C LYS A 205 -18.88 -21.15 -12.23
N LEU A 206 -18.45 -20.98 -10.98
CA LEU A 206 -17.14 -21.45 -10.52
C LEU A 206 -17.12 -22.96 -10.30
N SER A 207 -15.97 -23.60 -10.56
CA SER A 207 -15.65 -24.91 -10.02
C SER A 207 -15.39 -24.83 -8.51
N LYS A 208 -15.45 -25.97 -7.80
CA LYS A 208 -15.10 -26.03 -6.37
C LYS A 208 -13.66 -25.54 -6.09
N LYS A 209 -12.73 -25.75 -7.02
CA LYS A 209 -11.33 -25.31 -6.90
C LYS A 209 -11.23 -23.79 -6.99
N GLU A 210 -11.89 -23.18 -7.98
CA GLU A 210 -11.88 -21.73 -8.13
C GLU A 210 -12.62 -21.06 -6.99
N PHE A 211 -13.78 -21.59 -6.57
CA PHE A 211 -14.50 -21.07 -5.41
C PHE A 211 -13.62 -20.97 -4.17
N LYS A 212 -12.82 -22.02 -3.86
CA LYS A 212 -11.85 -21.98 -2.74
C LYS A 212 -10.85 -20.83 -2.86
N LYS A 213 -10.41 -20.48 -4.07
CA LYS A 213 -9.52 -19.34 -4.32
C LYS A 213 -10.23 -18.02 -4.04
N HIS A 214 -11.46 -17.84 -4.54
CA HIS A 214 -12.26 -16.62 -4.35
C HIS A 214 -12.62 -16.36 -2.90
N VAL A 215 -12.96 -17.39 -2.12
CA VAL A 215 -13.38 -17.22 -0.72
C VAL A 215 -12.23 -17.25 0.28
N LEU A 216 -10.99 -17.53 -0.14
CA LEU A 216 -9.84 -17.60 0.77
C LEU A 216 -9.63 -16.30 1.55
N PRO A 217 -9.66 -15.09 0.94
CA PRO A 217 -9.53 -13.85 1.69
C PRO A 217 -10.65 -13.66 2.72
N PHE A 218 -11.90 -13.96 2.33
CA PHE A 218 -13.05 -13.89 3.25
C PHE A 218 -12.93 -14.88 4.41
N LYS A 219 -12.50 -16.11 4.14
CA LYS A 219 -12.26 -17.12 5.16
C LYS A 219 -11.25 -16.61 6.20
N LYS A 220 -10.13 -16.05 5.76
CA LYS A 220 -9.10 -15.52 6.67
C LYS A 220 -9.58 -14.31 7.48
N ILE A 221 -10.39 -13.43 6.89
CA ILE A 221 -11.03 -12.33 7.64
C ILE A 221 -11.96 -12.87 8.72
N LEU A 222 -12.80 -13.85 8.38
CA LEU A 222 -13.73 -14.47 9.32
C LEU A 222 -13.00 -15.16 10.49
N GLU A 223 -11.85 -15.79 10.21
CA GLU A 223 -11.03 -16.47 11.23
C GLU A 223 -10.19 -15.50 12.08
N SER A 224 -9.81 -14.33 11.56
CA SER A 224 -8.92 -13.38 12.23
C SER A 224 -9.63 -12.25 12.98
N LYS A 225 -10.89 -11.95 12.66
CA LYS A 225 -11.66 -10.85 13.25
C LYS A 225 -12.76 -11.38 14.18
N SER A 226 -13.03 -10.66 15.27
CA SER A 226 -14.06 -11.04 16.25
C SER A 226 -15.49 -10.90 15.73
N ASP A 227 -15.78 -9.80 15.03
CA ASP A 227 -17.12 -9.36 14.61
C ASP A 227 -17.09 -8.66 13.24
N PRO A 228 -16.61 -9.32 12.16
CA PRO A 228 -16.46 -8.71 10.83
C PRO A 228 -17.81 -8.44 10.16
N PHE A 229 -17.91 -7.35 9.39
CA PHE A 229 -19.04 -7.07 8.51
C PHE A 229 -18.77 -7.60 7.10
N ILE A 230 -19.63 -8.49 6.62
CA ILE A 230 -19.52 -9.10 5.29
C ILE A 230 -20.71 -8.65 4.44
N MET A 231 -20.41 -7.95 3.35
CA MET A 231 -21.40 -7.64 2.31
C MET A 231 -21.50 -8.80 1.33
N VAL A 232 -22.72 -9.26 1.09
CA VAL A 232 -23.03 -10.38 0.20
C VAL A 232 -23.68 -9.88 -1.09
N THR A 233 -23.14 -10.31 -2.24
CA THR A 233 -23.65 -9.92 -3.57
C THR A 233 -24.98 -10.59 -3.92
N HIS A 234 -25.73 -10.02 -4.86
CA HIS A 234 -26.93 -10.62 -5.45
C HIS A 234 -26.65 -11.68 -6.53
N ALA A 235 -25.37 -11.97 -6.86
CA ALA A 235 -25.03 -13.00 -7.83
C ALA A 235 -25.43 -14.42 -7.38
N LYS A 236 -25.72 -15.29 -8.35
CA LYS A 236 -26.05 -16.70 -8.15
C LYS A 236 -24.80 -17.57 -8.30
N TYR A 237 -24.68 -18.62 -7.48
CA TYR A 237 -23.55 -19.57 -7.51
C TYR A 237 -24.08 -21.02 -7.61
N PRO A 238 -24.72 -21.39 -8.73
CA PRO A 238 -25.47 -22.63 -8.84
C PRO A 238 -24.62 -23.89 -8.66
N ASN A 239 -23.34 -23.84 -9.03
CA ASN A 239 -22.40 -24.98 -8.91
C ASN A 239 -21.89 -25.20 -7.48
N ILE A 240 -22.08 -24.23 -6.59
CA ILE A 240 -21.49 -24.24 -5.24
C ILE A 240 -22.56 -24.30 -4.16
N PHE A 241 -23.59 -23.46 -4.26
CA PHE A 241 -24.65 -23.34 -3.28
C PHE A 241 -25.97 -23.88 -3.84
N GLU A 242 -26.78 -22.99 -4.41
CA GLU A 242 -28.06 -23.28 -5.03
C GLU A 242 -28.38 -22.21 -6.06
N ASN A 243 -29.41 -22.43 -6.86
CA ASN A 243 -29.84 -21.47 -7.89
C ASN A 243 -30.66 -20.31 -7.29
N LEU A 244 -30.18 -19.75 -6.19
CA LEU A 244 -30.72 -18.56 -5.54
C LEU A 244 -29.63 -17.47 -5.51
N PRO A 245 -30.02 -16.19 -5.58
CA PRO A 245 -29.11 -15.09 -5.24
C PRO A 245 -28.44 -15.35 -3.89
N ALA A 246 -27.15 -15.04 -3.75
CA ALA A 246 -26.43 -15.31 -2.50
C ALA A 246 -27.04 -14.56 -1.29
N THR A 247 -27.68 -13.41 -1.50
CA THR A 247 -28.45 -12.69 -0.47
C THR A 247 -29.73 -13.37 0.00
N LEU A 248 -30.20 -14.40 -0.71
CA LEU A 248 -31.40 -15.17 -0.36
C LEU A 248 -31.07 -16.62 0.04
N SER A 249 -29.79 -17.01 0.07
CA SER A 249 -29.38 -18.40 0.27
C SER A 249 -29.01 -18.66 1.74
N PRO A 250 -29.76 -19.52 2.46
CA PRO A 250 -29.35 -19.97 3.80
C PRO A 250 -28.01 -20.72 3.79
N LYS A 251 -27.65 -21.40 2.69
CA LYS A 251 -26.34 -22.07 2.58
C LYS A 251 -25.17 -21.09 2.57
N VAL A 252 -25.34 -19.93 1.94
CA VAL A 252 -24.34 -18.84 1.96
C VAL A 252 -24.18 -18.31 3.38
N VAL A 253 -25.29 -18.05 4.08
CA VAL A 253 -25.26 -17.59 5.47
C VAL A 253 -24.59 -18.61 6.39
N ASN A 254 -24.99 -19.88 6.30
CA ASN A 254 -24.40 -20.96 7.08
C ASN A 254 -22.90 -21.09 6.82
N TRP A 255 -22.47 -20.99 5.55
CA TRP A 255 -21.05 -21.03 5.23
C TRP A 255 -20.27 -19.97 6.00
N ILE A 256 -20.77 -18.72 6.07
CA ILE A 256 -20.11 -17.63 6.80
C ILE A 256 -20.16 -17.88 8.32
N LYS A 257 -21.34 -18.20 8.85
CA LYS A 257 -21.57 -18.39 10.29
C LYS A 257 -20.80 -19.59 10.87
N ASP A 258 -20.56 -20.62 10.07
CA ASP A 258 -19.71 -21.77 10.44
C ASP A 258 -18.26 -21.37 10.71
N LYS A 259 -17.74 -20.34 10.04
CA LYS A 259 -16.38 -19.81 10.31
C LYS A 259 -16.40 -18.74 11.38
N ASN A 260 -17.45 -17.93 11.43
CA ASN A 260 -17.61 -16.92 12.45
C ASN A 260 -19.09 -16.63 12.74
N LYS A 261 -19.58 -17.18 13.86
CA LYS A 261 -20.95 -16.99 14.33
C LYS A 261 -21.33 -15.51 14.59
N ASN A 262 -20.33 -14.67 14.90
CA ASN A 262 -20.51 -13.26 15.22
C ASN A 262 -20.43 -12.34 13.99
N ALA A 263 -20.14 -12.86 12.79
CA ALA A 263 -20.07 -12.04 11.58
C ALA A 263 -21.40 -11.32 11.32
N PHE A 264 -21.36 -10.01 11.06
CA PHE A 264 -22.53 -9.24 10.65
C PHE A 264 -22.70 -9.34 9.14
N LEU A 265 -23.90 -9.73 8.70
CA LEU A 265 -24.22 -9.89 7.30
C LEU A 265 -25.04 -8.70 6.80
N ILE A 266 -24.50 -8.03 5.80
CA ILE A 266 -25.17 -6.95 5.09
C ILE A 266 -25.36 -7.35 3.63
N THR A 267 -26.46 -6.97 3.03
CA THR A 267 -26.68 -7.24 1.61
C THR A 267 -25.96 -6.21 0.75
N ASP A 268 -25.68 -6.56 -0.49
CA ASP A 268 -25.54 -5.58 -1.57
C ASP A 268 -26.88 -4.84 -1.79
N ASP A 269 -26.88 -3.83 -2.64
CA ASP A 269 -28.03 -2.93 -2.79
C ASP A 269 -29.23 -3.56 -3.53
N PHE A 270 -30.35 -3.69 -2.81
CA PHE A 270 -31.60 -4.25 -3.34
C PHE A 270 -32.24 -3.43 -4.45
N PHE A 271 -31.85 -2.16 -4.62
CA PHE A 271 -32.32 -1.36 -5.75
C PHE A 271 -31.67 -1.77 -7.08
N MET A 272 -30.58 -2.55 -7.06
CA MET A 272 -29.89 -3.01 -8.27
C MET A 272 -30.74 -4.01 -9.07
N ALA A 273 -30.59 -3.99 -10.40
CA ALA A 273 -31.33 -4.83 -11.35
C ALA A 273 -31.16 -6.36 -11.13
N GLY A 274 -30.21 -6.79 -10.30
CA GLY A 274 -29.93 -8.20 -10.00
C GLY A 274 -31.03 -8.93 -9.20
N VAL A 275 -31.89 -8.21 -8.48
CA VAL A 275 -33.03 -8.78 -7.72
C VAL A 275 -34.35 -8.69 -8.50
N GLN A 276 -34.32 -8.66 -9.84
CA GLN A 276 -35.51 -8.77 -10.72
C GLN A 276 -36.16 -10.17 -10.67
N ILE A 277 -36.44 -10.67 -9.45
CA ILE A 277 -37.42 -11.72 -9.24
C ILE A 277 -38.79 -11.02 -9.36
N LYS A 278 -39.75 -11.62 -10.07
CA LYS A 278 -41.13 -11.09 -10.23
C LYS A 278 -41.93 -11.02 -8.90
N SER A 279 -41.26 -10.94 -7.75
CA SER A 279 -41.78 -10.96 -6.40
C SER A 279 -41.81 -9.55 -5.80
N ASP A 280 -42.70 -9.34 -4.84
CA ASP A 280 -42.76 -8.12 -4.03
C ASP A 280 -41.45 -7.92 -3.25
N LEU A 281 -40.87 -6.73 -3.34
CA LEU A 281 -39.62 -6.36 -2.68
C LEU A 281 -39.67 -6.61 -1.15
N SER A 282 -40.83 -6.40 -0.54
CA SER A 282 -41.00 -6.63 0.90
C SER A 282 -40.90 -8.12 1.28
N ASP A 283 -41.26 -9.04 0.38
CA ASP A 283 -41.05 -10.48 0.62
C ASP A 283 -39.57 -10.84 0.52
N LEU A 284 -38.86 -10.31 -0.48
CA LEU A 284 -37.43 -10.53 -0.66
C LEU A 284 -36.60 -10.05 0.54
N VAL A 285 -37.00 -8.92 1.13
CA VAL A 285 -36.40 -8.41 2.38
C VAL A 285 -36.60 -9.41 3.52
N LEU A 286 -37.84 -9.88 3.73
CA LEU A 286 -38.14 -10.83 4.80
C LEU A 286 -37.39 -12.15 4.60
N ASP A 287 -37.36 -12.67 3.37
CA ASP A 287 -36.62 -13.89 3.01
C ASP A 287 -35.12 -13.75 3.32
N SER A 288 -34.53 -12.58 3.04
CA SER A 288 -33.13 -12.31 3.38
C SER A 288 -32.89 -12.29 4.89
N ILE A 289 -33.76 -11.62 5.65
CA ILE A 289 -33.62 -11.56 7.11
C ILE A 289 -33.79 -12.97 7.71
N PHE A 290 -34.76 -13.75 7.22
CA PHE A 290 -34.96 -15.13 7.66
C PHE A 290 -33.84 -16.08 7.23
N ALA A 291 -33.14 -15.80 6.12
CA ALA A 291 -31.92 -16.50 5.76
C ALA A 291 -30.78 -16.20 6.76
N GLY A 292 -30.84 -15.06 7.46
CA GLY A 292 -29.95 -14.69 8.57
C GLY A 292 -29.18 -13.38 8.36
N PHE A 293 -29.61 -12.53 7.43
CA PHE A 293 -29.04 -11.20 7.24
C PHE A 293 -29.41 -10.24 8.37
N ASN A 294 -28.46 -9.38 8.75
CA ASN A 294 -28.66 -8.38 9.80
C ASN A 294 -29.14 -7.04 9.22
N LEU A 295 -28.53 -6.60 8.11
CA LEU A 295 -28.82 -5.30 7.51
C LEU A 295 -29.07 -5.45 6.00
N ILE A 296 -30.01 -4.66 5.49
CA ILE A 296 -30.38 -4.57 4.09
C ILE A 296 -30.02 -3.17 3.58
N ILE A 297 -29.29 -3.11 2.46
CA ILE A 297 -29.05 -1.85 1.74
C ILE A 297 -30.17 -1.64 0.72
N TYR A 298 -30.75 -0.45 0.71
CA TYR A 298 -31.76 -0.07 -0.27
C TYR A 298 -31.58 1.38 -0.74
N SER A 299 -31.32 1.57 -2.03
CA SER A 299 -30.92 2.87 -2.61
C SER A 299 -31.95 3.57 -3.52
N ALA A 300 -33.25 3.46 -3.23
CA ALA A 300 -34.29 4.10 -4.06
C ALA A 300 -34.15 5.62 -4.24
N GLN A 301 -33.49 6.32 -3.31
CA GLN A 301 -33.31 7.80 -3.29
C GLN A 301 -34.62 8.61 -3.30
N LYS A 302 -35.76 7.95 -3.06
CA LYS A 302 -37.10 8.55 -3.13
C LYS A 302 -37.84 8.31 -1.83
N GLU A 303 -38.12 9.41 -1.12
CA GLU A 303 -38.77 9.39 0.20
C GLU A 303 -40.01 8.48 0.24
N ASN A 304 -40.91 8.63 -0.74
CA ASN A 304 -42.17 7.89 -0.78
C ASN A 304 -41.97 6.39 -1.01
N GLN A 305 -40.92 5.97 -1.73
CA GLN A 305 -40.65 4.54 -1.96
C GLN A 305 -40.11 3.87 -0.69
N ASP A 306 -39.24 4.56 0.04
CA ASP A 306 -38.72 4.06 1.32
C ASP A 306 -39.85 3.91 2.36
N ILE A 307 -40.71 4.93 2.46
CA ILE A 307 -41.85 4.95 3.40
C ILE A 307 -42.83 3.82 3.05
N ASP A 308 -43.22 3.69 1.78
CA ASP A 308 -44.15 2.65 1.31
C ASP A 308 -43.60 1.24 1.58
N LEU A 309 -42.31 1.00 1.34
CA LEU A 309 -41.68 -0.29 1.64
C LEU A 309 -41.75 -0.64 3.13
N ILE A 310 -41.43 0.31 4.01
CA ILE A 310 -41.43 0.11 5.46
C ILE A 310 -42.86 -0.06 5.99
N GLU A 311 -43.83 0.70 5.49
CA GLU A 311 -45.24 0.54 5.83
C GLU A 311 -45.77 -0.83 5.39
N LYS A 312 -45.44 -1.28 4.17
CA LYS A 312 -45.78 -2.62 3.68
C LYS A 312 -45.17 -3.72 4.54
N LEU A 313 -43.90 -3.59 4.94
CA LEU A 313 -43.25 -4.54 5.83
C LEU A 313 -43.93 -4.58 7.20
N ASN A 314 -44.16 -3.43 7.83
CA ASN A 314 -44.87 -3.35 9.11
C ASN A 314 -46.26 -4.00 9.04
N ASN A 315 -46.98 -3.81 7.92
CA ASN A 315 -48.27 -4.48 7.70
C ASN A 315 -48.11 -6.00 7.60
N LYS A 316 -47.14 -6.51 6.85
CA LYS A 316 -46.86 -7.97 6.75
C LYS A 316 -46.48 -8.58 8.09
N LEU A 317 -45.73 -7.85 8.92
CA LEU A 317 -45.29 -8.29 10.24
C LEU A 317 -46.45 -8.54 11.21
N ASN A 318 -47.62 -7.96 10.98
CA ASN A 318 -48.81 -8.24 11.79
C ASN A 318 -49.31 -9.68 11.59
N TYR A 319 -49.04 -10.29 10.44
CA TYR A 319 -49.60 -11.60 10.02
C TYR A 319 -48.61 -12.77 10.10
N ILE A 320 -47.35 -12.54 10.48
CA ILE A 320 -46.35 -13.62 10.64
C ILE A 320 -46.51 -14.35 11.98
N SER A 321 -46.04 -15.60 12.03
CA SER A 321 -46.06 -16.42 13.25
C SER A 321 -45.22 -15.82 14.39
N GLN A 322 -45.58 -16.16 15.63
CA GLN A 322 -44.85 -15.68 16.82
C GLN A 322 -43.37 -16.11 16.82
N GLU A 323 -43.07 -17.30 16.32
CA GLU A 323 -41.70 -17.79 16.16
C GLU A 323 -40.88 -16.89 15.22
N LYS A 324 -41.46 -16.52 14.07
CA LYS A 324 -40.81 -15.59 13.13
C LYS A 324 -40.62 -14.20 13.73
N LYS A 325 -41.57 -13.71 14.53
CA LYS A 325 -41.41 -12.42 15.25
C LYS A 325 -40.20 -12.44 16.20
N LEU A 326 -40.02 -13.51 16.96
CA LEU A 326 -38.88 -13.65 17.88
C LEU A 326 -37.53 -13.62 17.13
N ILE A 327 -37.44 -14.26 15.95
CA ILE A 327 -36.24 -14.20 15.11
C ILE A 327 -35.93 -12.75 14.72
N LEU A 328 -36.93 -11.98 14.31
CA LEU A 328 -36.76 -10.58 13.92
C LEU A 328 -36.35 -9.69 15.09
N GLU A 329 -36.95 -9.88 16.27
CA GLU A 329 -36.56 -9.16 17.50
C GLU A 329 -35.11 -9.44 17.88
N GLU A 330 -34.66 -10.70 17.79
CA GLU A 330 -33.28 -11.08 18.07
C GLU A 330 -32.31 -10.37 17.10
N GLN A 331 -32.66 -10.28 15.82
CA GLN A 331 -31.84 -9.57 14.83
C GLN A 331 -31.76 -8.06 15.10
N ILE A 332 -32.89 -7.42 15.42
CA ILE A 332 -32.92 -5.99 15.79
C ILE A 332 -32.09 -5.74 17.05
N ASN A 333 -32.21 -6.59 18.08
CA ASN A 333 -31.43 -6.46 19.31
C ASN A 333 -29.93 -6.57 19.03
N LYS A 334 -29.50 -7.52 18.18
CA LYS A 334 -28.09 -7.62 17.75
C LYS A 334 -27.59 -6.34 17.08
N ILE A 335 -28.40 -5.72 16.21
CA ILE A 335 -28.06 -4.46 15.54
C ILE A 335 -27.92 -3.32 16.57
N ILE A 336 -28.85 -3.22 17.52
CA ILE A 336 -28.83 -2.17 18.55
C ILE A 336 -27.64 -2.35 19.50
N GLU A 337 -27.40 -3.57 19.98
CA GLU A 337 -26.24 -3.90 20.82
C GLU A 337 -24.93 -3.57 20.12
N PHE A 338 -24.82 -3.92 18.84
CA PHE A 338 -23.66 -3.54 18.01
C PHE A 338 -23.48 -2.02 17.95
N LYS A 339 -24.55 -1.29 17.63
CA LYS A 339 -24.51 0.18 17.52
C LYS A 339 -24.08 0.82 18.86
N ASN A 340 -24.61 0.34 19.98
CA ASN A 340 -24.24 0.81 21.31
C ASN A 340 -22.77 0.52 21.64
N LYS A 341 -22.25 -0.64 21.22
CA LYS A 341 -20.86 -1.04 21.45
C LYS A 341 -19.87 -0.26 20.58
N LYS A 342 -20.20 0.00 19.30
CA LYS A 342 -19.23 0.47 18.29
C LYS A 342 -19.38 1.94 17.91
N LEU A 343 -20.58 2.51 18.03
CA LEU A 343 -20.83 3.92 17.70
C LEU A 343 -20.67 4.83 18.93
N VAL A 344 -19.59 4.66 19.69
CA VAL A 344 -19.27 5.52 20.83
C VAL A 344 -18.85 6.92 20.37
N ASP A 345 -19.29 7.94 21.12
CA ASP A 345 -18.85 9.32 20.93
C ASP A 345 -17.41 9.47 21.41
N LEU A 346 -16.46 9.24 20.51
CA LEU A 346 -15.04 9.48 20.74
C LEU A 346 -14.71 10.91 20.31
N GLU A 347 -13.93 11.63 21.12
CA GLU A 347 -13.30 12.89 20.69
C GLU A 347 -12.41 12.61 19.47
N TYR A 348 -12.87 13.00 18.30
CA TYR A 348 -12.08 12.88 17.08
C TYR A 348 -10.95 13.91 17.08
N LYS A 349 -9.71 13.44 16.90
CA LYS A 349 -8.52 14.28 16.73
C LYS A 349 -7.89 13.96 15.38
N VAL A 350 -7.65 14.99 14.56
CA VAL A 350 -6.86 14.85 13.33
C VAL A 350 -5.42 14.52 13.75
N ILE A 351 -4.94 13.32 13.38
CA ILE A 351 -3.61 12.84 13.78
C ILE A 351 -2.59 13.13 12.67
N LEU A 352 -2.93 12.85 11.40
CA LEU A 352 -2.00 12.98 10.27
C LEU A 352 -2.32 14.19 9.36
N PRO A 353 -1.31 14.82 8.74
CA PRO A 353 -1.48 15.93 7.79
C PRO A 353 -1.99 15.42 6.43
N GLU A 354 -3.31 15.43 6.25
CA GLU A 354 -4.04 14.82 5.13
C GLU A 354 -3.49 15.18 3.73
N LYS A 355 -3.24 16.46 3.46
CA LYS A 355 -2.71 16.92 2.16
C LYS A 355 -1.32 16.35 1.85
N LYS A 356 -0.47 16.21 2.87
CA LYS A 356 0.88 15.67 2.68
C LYS A 356 0.81 14.16 2.50
N LEU A 357 -0.02 13.50 3.29
CA LEU A 357 -0.28 12.06 3.19
C LEU A 357 -0.84 11.67 1.81
N SER A 358 -1.82 12.39 1.29
CA SER A 358 -2.39 12.14 -0.05
C SER A 358 -1.35 12.24 -1.17
N LYS A 359 -0.44 13.22 -1.09
CA LYS A 359 0.69 13.34 -2.05
C LYS A 359 1.68 12.18 -1.92
N TYR A 360 2.01 11.78 -0.70
CA TYR A 360 2.90 10.65 -0.44
C TYR A 360 2.33 9.35 -1.02
N LEU A 361 1.05 9.08 -0.78
CA LEU A 361 0.34 7.92 -1.32
C LEU A 361 0.31 7.93 -2.87
N ALA A 362 0.08 9.09 -3.48
CA ALA A 362 0.09 9.22 -4.94
C ALA A 362 1.48 8.95 -5.54
N SER A 363 2.54 9.48 -4.91
CA SER A 363 3.91 9.29 -5.39
C SER A 363 4.36 7.84 -5.38
N ALA A 364 3.90 7.06 -4.39
CA ALA A 364 4.20 5.64 -4.28
C ALA A 364 3.33 4.75 -5.19
N ALA A 365 2.12 5.20 -5.53
CA ALA A 365 1.16 4.43 -6.33
C ALA A 365 1.50 4.31 -7.81
N ILE A 366 2.34 5.20 -8.32
CA ILE A 366 2.80 5.19 -9.71
C ILE A 366 4.18 4.54 -9.73
N LYS A 367 4.24 3.31 -10.27
CA LYS A 367 5.46 2.52 -10.33
C LYS A 367 6.16 2.60 -11.67
N GLU A 368 5.44 2.96 -12.72
CA GLU A 368 5.98 2.96 -14.06
C GLU A 368 6.98 4.10 -14.24
N PHE A 369 8.19 3.71 -14.60
CA PHE A 369 9.29 4.60 -14.95
C PHE A 369 9.71 4.28 -16.37
N TYR A 370 9.84 5.32 -17.18
CA TYR A 370 10.41 5.18 -18.50
C TYR A 370 11.62 6.09 -18.58
N GLU A 371 12.79 5.48 -18.59
CA GLU A 371 14.07 6.16 -18.78
C GLU A 371 14.01 6.97 -20.09
N ASN A 372 14.56 8.19 -20.05
CA ASN A 372 14.83 9.02 -21.23
C ASN A 372 13.61 9.37 -22.12
N LEU A 373 12.38 9.40 -21.60
CA LEU A 373 11.22 9.83 -22.41
C LEU A 373 11.36 11.27 -22.94
N LYS A 374 12.07 12.17 -22.22
CA LYS A 374 12.32 13.58 -22.57
C LYS A 374 11.18 14.20 -23.38
N ILE A 375 9.96 14.14 -22.84
CA ILE A 375 8.75 14.49 -23.59
C ILE A 375 8.76 15.98 -23.86
N ASN A 376 9.11 16.35 -25.08
CA ASN A 376 8.96 17.68 -25.65
C ASN A 376 8.20 17.53 -26.97
N ASN A 377 7.52 18.60 -27.40
CA ASN A 377 6.72 18.60 -28.63
C ASN A 377 5.70 17.44 -28.63
N CYS A 378 4.66 17.57 -27.78
CA CYS A 378 3.72 16.50 -27.47
C CYS A 378 2.26 16.86 -27.81
N LEU A 379 1.53 15.89 -28.35
CA LEU A 379 0.08 15.92 -28.46
C LEU A 379 -0.53 15.22 -27.25
N LEU A 380 -1.42 15.91 -26.54
CA LEU A 380 -2.22 15.34 -25.47
C LEU A 380 -3.66 15.20 -25.94
N ILE A 381 -4.19 13.98 -25.91
CA ILE A 381 -5.58 13.67 -26.23
C ILE A 381 -6.28 13.30 -24.92
N THR A 382 -7.18 14.16 -24.46
CA THR A 382 -7.85 14.03 -23.18
C THR A 382 -9.34 13.79 -23.36
N ALA A 383 -9.81 12.70 -22.77
CA ALA A 383 -11.21 12.36 -22.74
C ALA A 383 -11.91 13.16 -21.61
N ASP A 384 -13.00 13.88 -21.89
CA ASP A 384 -13.69 14.72 -20.90
C ASP A 384 -14.51 13.90 -19.90
N ILE A 385 -13.90 13.59 -18.74
CA ILE A 385 -14.53 12.80 -17.68
C ILE A 385 -15.73 13.53 -17.04
N SER A 386 -15.80 14.86 -17.10
CA SER A 386 -16.93 15.61 -16.52
C SER A 386 -18.26 15.26 -17.21
N LYS A 387 -18.22 14.86 -18.49
CA LYS A 387 -19.37 14.39 -19.27
C LYS A 387 -19.86 13.00 -18.85
N LEU A 388 -19.03 12.25 -18.13
CA LEU A 388 -19.32 10.89 -17.68
C LEU A 388 -19.67 10.85 -16.20
N ARG A 389 -19.00 11.69 -15.41
CA ARG A 389 -19.10 11.71 -13.95
C ARG A 389 -19.45 13.12 -13.49
N PRO A 390 -20.71 13.35 -13.08
CA PRO A 390 -21.13 14.64 -12.52
C PRO A 390 -20.24 15.06 -11.33
N GLY A 391 -19.96 16.36 -11.22
CA GLY A 391 -19.14 16.93 -10.15
C GLY A 391 -17.63 16.84 -10.35
N GLN A 392 -17.17 16.38 -11.53
CA GLN A 392 -15.76 16.37 -11.92
C GLN A 392 -15.39 17.55 -12.83
N ASP A 393 -16.13 18.65 -12.76
CA ASP A 393 -15.88 19.86 -13.57
C ASP A 393 -14.50 20.47 -13.33
N TRP A 394 -13.87 20.17 -12.18
CA TRP A 394 -12.50 20.61 -11.91
C TRP A 394 -11.46 19.96 -12.83
N PHE A 395 -11.76 18.79 -13.42
CA PHE A 395 -10.86 18.04 -14.29
C PHE A 395 -10.49 18.83 -15.54
N ILE A 396 -11.43 19.67 -16.02
CA ILE A 396 -11.24 20.60 -17.14
C ILE A 396 -11.57 22.01 -16.67
N ASN A 397 -10.60 22.92 -16.74
CA ASN A 397 -10.82 24.30 -16.36
C ASN A 397 -10.16 25.23 -17.37
N ASN A 398 -10.90 26.24 -17.86
CA ASN A 398 -10.48 27.15 -18.93
C ASN A 398 -10.07 26.41 -20.21
N LYS A 399 -10.90 25.44 -20.65
CA LYS A 399 -10.70 24.62 -21.86
C LYS A 399 -9.39 23.80 -21.88
N LYS A 400 -8.77 23.56 -20.73
CA LYS A 400 -7.59 22.69 -20.56
C LYS A 400 -7.79 21.68 -19.46
N SER A 401 -7.25 20.48 -19.62
CA SER A 401 -7.26 19.48 -18.55
C SER A 401 -6.27 19.81 -17.44
N TYR A 402 -6.49 19.22 -16.26
CA TYR A 402 -5.54 19.32 -15.15
C TYR A 402 -4.17 18.69 -15.48
N LEU A 403 -4.16 17.63 -16.28
CA LEU A 403 -2.93 16.98 -16.74
C LEU A 403 -2.13 17.92 -17.65
N ALA A 404 -2.78 18.56 -18.63
CA ALA A 404 -2.14 19.55 -19.50
C ALA A 404 -1.48 20.66 -18.70
N LYS A 405 -2.19 21.25 -17.73
CA LYS A 405 -1.66 22.29 -16.83
C LYS A 405 -0.46 21.82 -16.00
N SER A 406 -0.38 20.53 -15.71
CA SER A 406 0.74 19.95 -14.96
C SER A 406 1.95 19.75 -15.86
N LEU A 407 1.74 19.30 -17.10
CA LEU A 407 2.78 19.09 -18.12
C LEU A 407 3.36 20.40 -18.67
N GLU A 408 2.55 21.43 -18.88
CA GLU A 408 2.98 22.73 -19.44
C GLU A 408 4.08 23.44 -18.65
N LYS A 409 4.31 23.02 -17.40
CA LYS A 409 5.41 23.54 -16.57
C LYS A 409 6.79 23.05 -17.01
N SER A 410 6.84 21.93 -17.71
CA SER A 410 8.08 21.20 -18.01
C SER A 410 8.18 20.72 -19.46
N VAL A 411 7.07 20.67 -20.19
CA VAL A 411 7.00 20.23 -21.60
C VAL A 411 6.91 21.44 -22.53
N ALA A 412 7.92 21.64 -23.37
CA ALA A 412 7.85 22.65 -24.42
C ALA A 412 6.92 22.20 -25.57
N ASN A 413 6.11 23.11 -26.10
CA ASN A 413 5.17 22.87 -27.21
C ASN A 413 4.19 21.71 -26.94
N LEU A 414 3.30 21.87 -25.96
CA LEU A 414 2.18 20.96 -25.72
C LEU A 414 0.93 21.45 -26.46
N LYS A 415 0.30 20.57 -27.27
CA LYS A 415 -1.04 20.81 -27.83
C LYS A 415 -2.01 19.79 -27.26
N GLU A 416 -3.12 20.27 -26.71
CA GLU A 416 -4.17 19.41 -26.16
C GLU A 416 -5.42 19.42 -27.05
N LEU A 417 -5.97 18.23 -27.28
CA LEU A 417 -7.33 18.02 -27.75
C LEU A 417 -8.17 17.45 -26.60
N ILE A 418 -9.29 18.11 -26.30
CA ILE A 418 -10.31 17.61 -25.39
C ILE A 418 -11.52 17.20 -26.22
N PHE A 419 -12.02 15.99 -26.02
CA PHE A 419 -13.19 15.48 -26.73
C PHE A 419 -14.28 14.98 -25.77
N ASP A 420 -15.54 15.08 -26.19
CA ASP A 420 -16.66 14.43 -25.51
C ASP A 420 -16.68 12.94 -25.87
N PRO A 421 -16.36 12.06 -24.93
CA PRO A 421 -16.75 10.66 -24.91
C PRO A 421 -17.89 10.10 -25.75
N LYS A 422 -19.04 10.74 -25.59
CA LYS A 422 -20.34 10.22 -25.99
C LYS A 422 -20.69 10.71 -27.39
N ASP A 423 -19.91 11.64 -27.93
CA ASP A 423 -20.07 12.12 -29.30
C ASP A 423 -19.70 11.01 -30.28
N LYS A 424 -20.61 10.70 -31.20
CA LYS A 424 -20.41 9.71 -32.26
C LYS A 424 -19.29 10.11 -33.24
N ASN A 425 -19.00 11.40 -33.35
CA ASN A 425 -17.97 11.93 -34.24
C ASN A 425 -16.60 12.08 -33.55
N CYS A 426 -16.48 11.76 -32.25
CA CYS A 426 -15.24 11.98 -31.51
C CYS A 426 -14.04 11.23 -32.11
N VAL A 427 -14.28 10.04 -32.67
CA VAL A 427 -13.24 9.23 -33.33
C VAL A 427 -12.60 10.01 -34.47
N ASN A 428 -13.41 10.53 -35.41
CA ASN A 428 -12.92 11.30 -36.55
C ASN A 428 -12.19 12.57 -36.10
N LEU A 429 -12.76 13.28 -35.12
CA LEU A 429 -12.15 14.48 -34.54
C LEU A 429 -10.75 14.21 -33.95
N VAL A 430 -10.56 13.08 -33.28
CA VAL A 430 -9.24 12.68 -32.76
C VAL A 430 -8.28 12.34 -33.90
N LEU A 431 -8.73 11.56 -34.90
CA LEU A 431 -7.88 11.17 -36.03
C LEU A 431 -7.45 12.38 -36.88
N ASP A 432 -8.36 13.32 -37.14
CA ASP A 432 -8.06 14.55 -37.87
C ASP A 432 -7.10 15.44 -37.09
N PHE A 433 -7.24 15.51 -35.77
CA PHE A 433 -6.30 16.25 -34.92
C PHE A 433 -4.88 15.68 -35.01
N ILE A 434 -4.73 14.36 -35.03
CA ILE A 434 -3.43 13.70 -35.18
C ILE A 434 -2.81 14.00 -36.55
N LYS A 435 -3.58 13.79 -37.64
CA LYS A 435 -3.13 14.06 -39.02
C LYS A 435 -2.72 15.52 -39.23
N ASN A 436 -3.46 16.47 -38.64
CA ASN A 436 -3.12 17.89 -38.75
C ASN A 436 -1.87 18.29 -37.93
N ASN A 437 -1.28 17.37 -37.16
CA ASN A 437 -0.13 17.63 -36.30
C ASN A 437 0.96 16.53 -36.41
N GLU A 438 1.23 16.02 -37.62
CA GLU A 438 2.20 14.94 -37.89
C GLU A 438 3.65 15.22 -37.41
N ASN A 439 4.03 16.49 -37.21
CA ASN A 439 5.37 16.86 -36.74
C ASN A 439 5.67 16.48 -35.26
N TYR A 440 4.71 15.88 -34.55
CA TYR A 440 4.83 15.52 -33.13
C TYR A 440 5.22 14.04 -32.98
N LYS A 441 6.32 13.78 -32.26
CA LYS A 441 6.83 12.41 -32.02
C LYS A 441 6.32 11.76 -30.74
N ASN A 442 5.60 12.50 -29.89
CA ASN A 442 5.07 12.01 -28.63
C ASN A 442 3.56 12.26 -28.57
N ILE A 443 2.78 11.18 -28.43
CA ILE A 443 1.33 11.26 -28.25
C ILE A 443 0.99 10.71 -26.87
N ILE A 444 0.35 11.52 -26.04
CA ILE A 444 -0.20 11.11 -24.74
C ILE A 444 -1.72 10.97 -24.88
N LEU A 445 -2.24 9.79 -24.58
CA LEU A 445 -3.67 9.52 -24.47
C LEU A 445 -4.04 9.43 -22.99
N SER A 446 -5.00 10.24 -22.54
CA SER A 446 -5.62 10.11 -21.22
C SER A 446 -6.95 9.36 -21.35
N SER A 447 -6.90 8.05 -21.18
CA SER A 447 -8.03 7.13 -21.36
C SER A 447 -8.78 6.85 -20.05
N PHE A 448 -10.03 6.40 -20.16
CA PHE A 448 -10.89 6.09 -19.03
C PHE A 448 -11.90 5.01 -19.41
N PHE A 449 -11.55 3.73 -19.23
CA PHE A 449 -12.49 2.63 -19.39
C PHE A 449 -13.22 2.32 -18.09
N TYR A 450 -14.55 2.35 -18.12
CA TYR A 450 -15.41 2.03 -16.98
C TYR A 450 -16.70 1.34 -17.46
N GLY A 451 -16.88 0.06 -17.11
CA GLY A 451 -18.10 -0.71 -17.44
C GLY A 451 -18.28 -1.00 -18.94
N GLN A 452 -19.52 -0.94 -19.45
CA GLN A 452 -19.88 -1.17 -20.85
C GLN A 452 -20.64 0.04 -21.44
N GLY A 453 -20.59 0.22 -22.77
CA GLY A 453 -21.38 1.22 -23.51
C GLY A 453 -20.60 2.00 -24.58
N VAL A 454 -21.32 2.84 -25.34
CA VAL A 454 -20.85 3.59 -26.52
C VAL A 454 -19.53 4.35 -26.31
N TRP A 455 -19.31 4.89 -25.12
CA TRP A 455 -18.05 5.56 -24.78
C TRP A 455 -16.84 4.62 -24.81
N ASN A 456 -16.97 3.42 -24.24
CA ASN A 456 -15.88 2.44 -24.22
C ASN A 456 -15.61 1.92 -25.64
N ASP A 457 -16.65 1.82 -26.48
CA ASP A 457 -16.51 1.47 -27.90
C ASP A 457 -15.74 2.56 -28.66
N ASN A 458 -16.12 3.83 -28.50
CA ASN A 458 -15.41 4.96 -29.11
C ASN A 458 -13.95 5.01 -28.67
N GLN A 459 -13.67 4.87 -27.36
CA GLN A 459 -12.28 4.84 -26.88
C GLN A 459 -11.50 3.66 -27.44
N LYS A 460 -12.12 2.47 -27.54
CA LYS A 460 -11.49 1.30 -28.12
C LYS A 460 -11.07 1.56 -29.57
N ILE A 461 -11.96 2.15 -30.38
CA ILE A 461 -11.65 2.51 -31.77
C ILE A 461 -10.53 3.54 -31.84
N ILE A 462 -10.55 4.59 -31.00
CA ILE A 462 -9.48 5.60 -30.94
C ILE A 462 -8.14 4.94 -30.62
N ILE A 463 -8.12 4.05 -29.62
CA ILE A 463 -6.94 3.32 -29.18
C ILE A 463 -6.39 2.40 -30.27
N GLU A 464 -7.25 1.60 -30.91
CA GLU A 464 -6.87 0.70 -31.99
C GLU A 464 -6.31 1.48 -33.19
N SER A 465 -6.93 2.61 -33.52
CA SER A 465 -6.48 3.49 -34.60
C SER A 465 -5.13 4.15 -34.29
N LEU A 466 -4.92 4.63 -33.06
CA LEU A 466 -3.64 5.15 -32.59
C LEU A 466 -2.54 4.09 -32.64
N ASN A 467 -2.83 2.87 -32.22
CA ASN A 467 -1.87 1.77 -32.26
C ASN A 467 -1.47 1.43 -33.70
N SER A 468 -2.43 1.40 -34.63
CA SER A 468 -2.16 1.21 -36.06
C SER A 468 -1.29 2.33 -36.62
N PHE A 469 -1.64 3.58 -36.35
CA PHE A 469 -0.89 4.76 -36.79
C PHE A 469 0.56 4.74 -36.30
N CYS A 470 0.76 4.47 -35.00
CA CYS A 470 2.11 4.43 -34.41
C CYS A 470 2.94 3.22 -34.88
N THR A 471 2.31 2.13 -35.34
CA THR A 471 3.03 0.96 -35.88
C THR A 471 3.46 1.17 -37.34
N GLN A 472 2.70 1.95 -38.11
CA GLN A 472 3.05 2.31 -39.49
C GLN A 472 4.16 3.36 -39.55
N GLU A 473 4.16 4.30 -38.62
CA GLU A 473 5.17 5.34 -38.50
C GLU A 473 6.27 4.93 -37.50
N ASN A 474 7.44 4.51 -37.99
CA ASN A 474 8.57 3.96 -37.21
C ASN A 474 9.23 4.92 -36.17
N ASN A 475 8.53 5.94 -35.65
CA ASN A 475 9.14 6.96 -34.78
C ASN A 475 8.18 7.71 -33.83
N ILE A 476 6.97 7.21 -33.58
CA ILE A 476 6.00 7.83 -32.67
C ILE A 476 5.95 7.10 -31.33
N ASN A 477 6.20 7.83 -30.24
CA ASN A 477 6.07 7.35 -28.87
C ASN A 477 4.62 7.54 -28.39
N LEU A 478 3.85 6.45 -28.32
CA LEU A 478 2.52 6.45 -27.72
C LEU A 478 2.60 6.16 -26.21
N ILE A 479 2.03 7.06 -25.42
CA ILE A 479 1.94 6.95 -23.96
C ILE A 479 0.46 7.00 -23.58
N ASN A 480 -0.03 5.97 -22.89
CA ASN A 480 -1.38 5.95 -22.35
C ASN A 480 -1.37 6.14 -20.84
N ILE A 481 -2.22 7.04 -20.36
CA ILE A 481 -2.48 7.31 -18.95
C ILE A 481 -3.89 6.76 -18.69
N SER A 482 -3.97 5.56 -18.13
CA SER A 482 -5.25 4.90 -17.81
C SER A 482 -5.78 5.41 -16.48
N LEU A 483 -6.88 6.17 -16.54
CA LEU A 483 -7.47 6.83 -15.37
C LEU A 483 -8.48 5.96 -14.61
N ALA A 484 -8.78 4.76 -15.09
CA ALA A 484 -9.76 3.86 -14.47
C ALA A 484 -9.34 2.40 -14.49
N HIS A 485 -9.77 1.62 -15.49
CA HIS A 485 -9.47 0.20 -15.59
C HIS A 485 -8.24 0.00 -16.47
N PRO A 486 -7.24 -0.83 -16.10
CA PRO A 486 -6.06 -1.09 -16.95
C PRO A 486 -6.36 -1.99 -18.16
N TYR A 487 -7.59 -1.97 -18.70
CA TYR A 487 -8.01 -2.84 -19.79
C TYR A 487 -7.26 -2.51 -21.08
N GLU A 488 -6.88 -1.24 -21.25
CA GLU A 488 -6.17 -0.76 -22.42
C GLU A 488 -4.84 -1.49 -22.62
N GLN A 489 -4.25 -2.07 -21.56
CA GLN A 489 -3.05 -2.92 -21.67
C GLN A 489 -3.25 -4.16 -22.54
N THR A 490 -4.48 -4.67 -22.64
CA THR A 490 -4.79 -5.83 -23.49
C THR A 490 -4.87 -5.45 -24.97
N ILE A 491 -5.11 -4.17 -25.28
CA ILE A 491 -5.29 -3.63 -26.64
C ILE A 491 -3.99 -2.96 -27.12
N LEU A 492 -3.39 -2.12 -26.29
CA LEU A 492 -2.18 -1.33 -26.58
C LEU A 492 -0.91 -2.12 -26.27
N LYS A 493 -0.47 -2.96 -27.22
CA LYS A 493 0.77 -3.74 -27.06
C LYS A 493 2.05 -2.91 -27.23
N ASN A 494 2.00 -1.84 -28.03
CA ASN A 494 3.16 -1.01 -28.37
C ASN A 494 3.20 0.34 -27.61
N ALA A 495 2.24 0.62 -26.74
CA ALA A 495 2.22 1.85 -25.96
C ALA A 495 2.91 1.67 -24.60
N LYS A 496 3.52 2.75 -24.10
CA LYS A 496 3.91 2.88 -22.70
C LYS A 496 2.67 3.22 -21.89
N ILE A 497 2.40 2.52 -20.78
CA ILE A 497 1.13 2.65 -20.05
C ILE A 497 1.41 3.00 -18.59
N PHE A 498 0.79 4.08 -18.12
CA PHE A 498 0.69 4.42 -16.71
C PHE A 498 -0.70 4.07 -16.20
N ASN A 499 -0.80 3.14 -15.25
CA ASN A 499 -2.07 2.77 -14.65
C ASN A 499 -2.34 3.57 -13.38
N LEU A 500 -3.21 4.57 -13.46
CA LEU A 500 -3.49 5.42 -12.30
C LEU A 500 -4.65 4.89 -11.47
N GLY A 501 -5.60 4.17 -12.08
CA GLY A 501 -6.81 3.71 -11.40
C GLY A 501 -7.64 4.84 -10.78
N SER A 502 -7.33 6.08 -11.13
CA SER A 502 -7.74 7.30 -10.46
C SER A 502 -7.50 8.47 -11.40
N PHE A 503 -8.31 9.51 -11.25
CA PHE A 503 -8.14 10.80 -11.92
C PHE A 503 -7.87 11.92 -10.92
N SER A 504 -7.41 11.61 -9.70
CA SER A 504 -7.14 12.61 -8.65
C SER A 504 -6.00 13.57 -8.98
N LYS A 505 -6.01 14.78 -8.40
CA LYS A 505 -4.98 15.80 -8.69
C LYS A 505 -3.57 15.35 -8.29
N PRO A 506 -3.36 14.73 -7.11
CA PRO A 506 -2.04 14.23 -6.73
C PRO A 506 -1.50 13.19 -7.71
N MET A 507 -2.34 12.26 -8.18
CA MET A 507 -1.95 11.23 -9.16
C MET A 507 -1.59 11.84 -10.51
N LEU A 508 -2.42 12.74 -11.05
CA LEU A 508 -2.14 13.40 -12.33
C LEU A 508 -0.87 14.26 -12.27
N LYS A 509 -0.65 14.96 -11.16
CA LYS A 509 0.57 15.75 -10.95
C LYS A 509 1.81 14.86 -10.87
N GLU A 510 1.71 13.73 -10.17
CA GLU A 510 2.81 12.79 -10.04
C GLU A 510 3.17 12.18 -11.40
N VAL A 511 2.18 11.72 -12.19
CA VAL A 511 2.45 11.20 -13.54
C VAL A 511 3.08 12.26 -14.43
N ALA A 512 2.60 13.51 -14.39
CA ALA A 512 3.25 14.60 -15.11
C ALA A 512 4.74 14.76 -14.72
N SER A 513 5.08 14.65 -13.43
CA SER A 513 6.47 14.64 -12.95
C SER A 513 7.26 13.44 -13.48
N ARG A 514 6.67 12.23 -13.45
CA ARG A 514 7.33 11.00 -13.94
C ARG A 514 7.65 11.05 -15.43
N LEU A 515 6.81 11.73 -16.20
CA LEU A 515 6.97 11.92 -17.63
C LEU A 515 8.07 12.94 -17.99
N THR A 516 8.40 13.86 -17.09
CA THR A 516 9.27 15.01 -17.40
C THR A 516 10.62 14.99 -16.70
N ASP A 517 10.73 14.39 -15.52
CA ASP A 517 11.99 14.41 -14.77
C ASP A 517 12.95 13.30 -15.26
N ASN A 518 14.25 13.56 -15.20
CA ASN A 518 15.26 12.56 -15.49
C ASN A 518 15.57 11.74 -14.23
N TYR A 519 15.17 10.47 -14.22
CA TYR A 519 15.20 9.64 -13.01
C TYR A 519 16.45 8.77 -12.87
N LEU A 520 17.18 8.47 -13.96
CA LEU A 520 18.36 7.60 -13.92
C LEU A 520 19.55 8.13 -14.74
N PRO A 521 20.78 8.06 -14.20
CA PRO A 521 21.99 8.17 -15.00
C PRO A 521 22.22 6.88 -15.80
N GLU A 522 22.81 7.01 -16.99
CA GLU A 522 23.17 5.89 -17.87
C GLU A 522 24.26 5.01 -17.23
N GLN A 523 23.86 4.01 -16.43
CA GLN A 523 24.79 3.11 -15.73
C GLN A 523 25.73 2.34 -16.68
N CYS A 524 25.44 2.29 -17.99
CA CYS A 524 26.39 1.89 -19.03
C CYS A 524 27.74 2.63 -18.94
N LEU A 525 27.73 3.92 -18.60
CA LEU A 525 28.96 4.72 -18.48
C LEU A 525 29.86 4.24 -17.32
N ILE A 526 29.30 3.68 -16.24
CA ILE A 526 30.10 3.03 -15.18
C ILE A 526 30.86 1.86 -15.77
N LEU A 527 30.16 1.00 -16.53
CA LEU A 527 30.75 -0.20 -17.11
C LEU A 527 31.85 0.15 -18.12
N GLU A 528 31.65 1.17 -18.95
CA GLU A 528 32.66 1.63 -19.91
C GLU A 528 33.93 2.14 -19.22
N GLN A 529 33.79 3.04 -18.24
CA GLN A 529 34.92 3.55 -17.45
C GLN A 529 35.63 2.43 -16.69
N LEU A 530 34.88 1.46 -16.18
CA LEU A 530 35.42 0.31 -15.49
C LEU A 530 36.22 -0.58 -16.44
N LYS A 531 35.65 -0.94 -17.61
CA LYS A 531 36.35 -1.74 -18.64
C LYS A 531 37.65 -1.09 -19.09
N GLU A 532 37.67 0.23 -19.28
CA GLU A 532 38.89 0.96 -19.65
C GLU A 532 40.00 0.80 -18.60
N LYS A 533 39.67 0.98 -17.31
CA LYS A 533 40.61 0.91 -16.19
C LYS A 533 41.07 -0.52 -15.85
N LEU A 534 40.31 -1.54 -16.27
CA LEU A 534 40.60 -2.94 -15.98
C LEU A 534 41.36 -3.67 -17.10
N LYS A 535 41.68 -3.01 -18.22
CA LYS A 535 42.48 -3.61 -19.30
C LYS A 535 43.84 -4.08 -18.78
N ASN A 536 44.20 -5.32 -19.09
CA ASN A 536 45.47 -5.96 -18.72
C ASN A 536 45.67 -6.09 -17.21
N LYS A 537 44.59 -6.26 -16.43
CA LYS A 537 44.64 -6.39 -14.97
C LYS A 537 44.07 -7.72 -14.49
N LYS A 538 44.66 -8.26 -13.42
CA LYS A 538 44.10 -9.30 -12.56
C LYS A 538 43.18 -8.67 -11.52
N ILE A 539 41.91 -9.02 -11.59
CA ILE A 539 40.81 -8.32 -10.91
C ILE A 539 40.36 -9.14 -9.71
N GLY A 540 40.32 -8.50 -8.53
CA GLY A 540 39.50 -8.94 -7.41
C GLY A 540 38.23 -8.10 -7.35
N LEU A 541 37.08 -8.70 -7.05
CA LEU A 541 35.82 -7.97 -6.90
C LEU A 541 35.16 -8.26 -5.55
N LEU A 542 35.04 -7.24 -4.71
CA LEU A 542 34.17 -7.24 -3.54
C LEU A 542 32.76 -6.79 -3.96
N CYS A 543 31.80 -7.70 -3.87
CA CYS A 543 30.43 -7.47 -4.30
C CYS A 543 29.43 -8.28 -3.45
N HIS A 544 28.14 -8.00 -3.62
CA HIS A 544 27.06 -8.72 -2.96
C HIS A 544 25.83 -8.82 -3.88
N ASN A 545 24.71 -9.30 -3.34
CA ASN A 545 23.49 -9.56 -4.11
C ASN A 545 22.87 -8.33 -4.78
N ALA A 546 23.22 -7.11 -4.37
CA ALA A 546 22.71 -5.89 -5.00
C ALA A 546 23.61 -5.36 -6.12
N SER A 547 24.78 -5.96 -6.36
CA SER A 547 25.80 -5.55 -7.33
C SER A 547 25.38 -5.76 -8.79
N TYR A 548 24.39 -5.00 -9.22
CA TYR A 548 23.82 -5.03 -10.56
C TYR A 548 23.92 -3.65 -11.22
N LEU A 549 24.19 -3.66 -12.53
CA LEU A 549 24.13 -2.48 -13.37
C LEU A 549 22.98 -2.61 -14.37
N ASN A 550 22.25 -1.52 -14.58
CA ASN A 550 21.32 -1.35 -15.68
C ASN A 550 22.12 -1.00 -16.93
N ILE A 551 22.10 -1.90 -17.93
CA ILE A 551 22.73 -1.71 -19.23
C ILE A 551 21.65 -1.75 -20.33
N GLU A 552 22.03 -1.48 -21.59
CA GLU A 552 21.06 -1.38 -22.72
C GLU A 552 20.12 -2.59 -22.84
N ASN A 553 20.62 -3.79 -22.53
CA ASN A 553 19.85 -5.05 -22.60
C ASN A 553 19.19 -5.45 -21.26
N GLY A 554 19.01 -4.48 -20.36
CA GLY A 554 18.41 -4.70 -19.04
C GLY A 554 19.46 -4.81 -17.93
N LYS A 555 19.07 -5.47 -16.85
CA LYS A 555 19.84 -5.49 -15.61
C LYS A 555 20.76 -6.71 -15.54
N SER A 556 22.06 -6.50 -15.34
CA SER A 556 23.07 -7.57 -15.33
C SER A 556 23.92 -7.55 -14.07
N PHE A 557 24.27 -8.73 -13.59
CA PHE A 557 25.07 -8.89 -12.37
C PHE A 557 26.54 -8.57 -12.65
N LEU A 558 27.17 -7.74 -11.82
CA LEU A 558 28.50 -7.21 -12.08
C LEU A 558 29.58 -8.31 -12.22
N PRO A 559 29.60 -9.39 -11.40
CA PRO A 559 30.50 -10.52 -11.61
C PRO A 559 30.41 -11.14 -13.01
N ASP A 560 29.20 -11.29 -13.56
CA ASP A 560 29.01 -11.84 -14.91
C ASP A 560 29.58 -10.87 -15.96
N LEU A 561 29.28 -9.58 -15.84
CA LEU A 561 29.78 -8.55 -16.76
C LEU A 561 31.31 -8.49 -16.80
N LEU A 562 31.97 -8.59 -15.64
CA LEU A 562 33.43 -8.57 -15.56
C LEU A 562 34.07 -9.88 -16.05
N PHE A 563 33.42 -11.02 -15.80
CA PHE A 563 33.89 -12.31 -16.31
C PHE A 563 33.79 -12.37 -17.84
N ASP A 564 32.66 -11.97 -18.42
CA ASP A 564 32.46 -11.92 -19.87
C ASP A 564 33.41 -10.92 -20.52
N PHE A 565 33.60 -9.74 -19.89
CA PHE A 565 34.60 -8.78 -20.35
C PHE A 565 36.00 -9.41 -20.37
N ALA A 566 36.45 -10.03 -19.28
CA ALA A 566 37.77 -10.64 -19.18
C ALA A 566 37.98 -11.76 -20.21
N LYS A 567 36.98 -12.64 -20.40
CA LYS A 567 37.04 -13.75 -21.36
C LYS A 567 37.14 -13.29 -22.81
N ASN A 568 36.54 -12.15 -23.14
CA ASN A 568 36.52 -11.60 -24.49
C ASN A 568 37.75 -10.70 -24.80
N GLN A 569 38.64 -10.46 -23.83
CA GLN A 569 39.90 -9.76 -24.08
C GLN A 569 40.97 -10.74 -24.58
N GLN A 570 41.71 -10.37 -25.63
CA GLN A 570 42.87 -11.13 -26.11
C GLN A 570 44.13 -10.94 -25.23
N ASN A 571 44.05 -10.10 -24.20
CA ASN A 571 45.17 -9.73 -23.33
C ASN A 571 45.04 -10.31 -21.91
N ASN A 572 46.00 -10.01 -21.03
CA ASN A 572 46.13 -10.53 -19.65
C ASN A 572 45.06 -10.04 -18.63
N THR A 573 43.85 -9.68 -19.08
CA THR A 573 42.73 -9.31 -18.20
C THR A 573 42.07 -10.57 -17.63
N LYS A 574 42.00 -10.72 -16.30
CA LYS A 574 41.37 -11.90 -15.69
C LYS A 574 40.62 -11.55 -14.41
N LEU A 575 39.41 -12.08 -14.24
CA LEU A 575 38.74 -12.12 -12.93
C LEU A 575 39.38 -13.25 -12.09
N VAL A 576 40.10 -12.89 -11.03
CA VAL A 576 40.95 -13.82 -10.28
C VAL A 576 40.36 -14.18 -8.92
N ALA A 577 39.55 -13.32 -8.31
CA ALA A 577 38.88 -13.60 -7.05
C ALA A 577 37.61 -12.78 -6.88
N LEU A 578 36.62 -13.37 -6.21
CA LEU A 578 35.47 -12.67 -5.66
C LEU A 578 35.60 -12.59 -4.14
N PHE A 579 35.13 -11.49 -3.57
CA PHE A 579 35.03 -11.26 -2.13
C PHE A 579 33.58 -10.96 -1.80
N SER A 580 33.08 -11.50 -0.69
CA SER A 580 31.70 -11.26 -0.23
C SER A 580 31.69 -10.70 1.19
N PRO A 581 30.84 -9.69 1.50
CA PRO A 581 30.73 -9.13 2.84
C PRO A 581 29.82 -9.99 3.74
N GLU A 582 29.32 -9.41 4.83
CA GLU A 582 28.22 -9.99 5.62
C GLU A 582 27.03 -10.38 4.71
N HIS A 583 26.35 -11.50 5.01
CA HIS A 583 25.30 -12.14 4.20
C HIS A 583 25.74 -12.87 2.91
N GLY A 584 27.02 -12.78 2.54
CA GLY A 584 27.60 -13.49 1.40
C GLY A 584 27.17 -12.93 0.03
N LEU A 585 27.71 -13.52 -1.05
CA LEU A 585 27.55 -13.00 -2.42
C LEU A 585 26.09 -12.92 -2.89
N PHE A 586 25.26 -13.89 -2.51
CA PHE A 586 23.86 -13.97 -2.94
C PHE A 586 22.87 -13.46 -1.90
N GLY A 587 23.34 -12.97 -0.74
CA GLY A 587 22.45 -12.46 0.32
C GLY A 587 21.52 -13.54 0.86
N ASN A 588 21.97 -14.80 0.92
CA ASN A 588 21.16 -15.94 1.38
C ASN A 588 21.46 -16.35 2.83
N PHE A 589 22.36 -15.63 3.51
CA PHE A 589 22.83 -15.98 4.84
C PHE A 589 22.40 -14.92 5.87
N GLY A 590 21.90 -15.38 7.02
CA GLY A 590 21.63 -14.50 8.16
C GLY A 590 22.92 -13.89 8.71
N ALA A 591 22.81 -12.79 9.47
CA ALA A 591 23.96 -12.04 10.03
C ALA A 591 24.93 -12.93 10.86
N THR A 592 24.42 -14.04 11.41
CA THR A 592 25.14 -14.95 12.32
C THR A 592 25.82 -16.15 11.64
N VAL A 593 25.71 -16.30 10.31
CA VAL A 593 26.23 -17.48 9.59
C VAL A 593 27.61 -17.18 8.98
N ASN A 594 28.62 -18.00 9.32
CA ASN A 594 29.93 -17.99 8.66
C ASN A 594 29.83 -18.66 7.29
N VAL A 595 30.46 -18.08 6.26
CA VAL A 595 30.49 -18.63 4.90
C VAL A 595 31.93 -18.97 4.54
N ASP A 596 32.23 -20.22 4.20
CA ASP A 596 33.57 -20.64 3.79
C ASP A 596 33.89 -20.26 2.34
N SER A 597 35.18 -20.23 2.01
CA SER A 597 35.65 -20.01 0.64
C SER A 597 35.26 -21.15 -0.29
N GLN A 598 34.75 -20.82 -1.48
CA GLN A 598 34.29 -21.81 -2.47
C GLN A 598 34.95 -21.56 -3.83
N LYS A 599 35.34 -22.63 -4.53
CA LYS A 599 35.64 -22.55 -5.97
C LYS A 599 34.31 -22.58 -6.71
N ASN A 600 33.99 -21.52 -7.45
CA ASN A 600 32.74 -21.44 -8.20
C ASN A 600 33.00 -21.71 -9.70
N SER A 601 32.33 -22.71 -10.26
CA SER A 601 32.46 -23.07 -11.68
C SER A 601 31.95 -22.00 -12.65
N ARG A 602 31.09 -21.08 -12.19
CA ARG A 602 30.51 -20.01 -13.01
C ARG A 602 31.54 -18.99 -13.49
N TRP A 603 32.51 -18.64 -12.65
CA TRP A 603 33.48 -17.56 -12.92
C TRP A 603 34.95 -18.00 -12.88
N ASP A 604 35.20 -19.31 -12.74
CA ASP A 604 36.55 -19.91 -12.70
C ASP A 604 37.52 -19.22 -11.71
N CYS A 605 36.98 -18.76 -10.57
CA CYS A 605 37.75 -18.11 -9.52
C CYS A 605 37.21 -18.45 -8.11
N PRO A 606 38.04 -18.36 -7.07
CA PRO A 606 37.61 -18.50 -5.68
C PRO A 606 36.70 -17.34 -5.24
N ILE A 607 35.75 -17.65 -4.35
CA ILE A 607 34.96 -16.69 -3.59
C ILE A 607 35.47 -16.71 -2.15
N TYR A 608 35.98 -15.58 -1.65
CA TYR A 608 36.40 -15.39 -0.26
C TYR A 608 35.28 -14.70 0.54
N SER A 609 34.99 -15.19 1.75
CA SER A 609 34.13 -14.47 2.68
C SER A 609 34.97 -13.49 3.51
N LEU A 610 34.55 -12.23 3.52
CA LEU A 610 35.07 -11.18 4.38
C LEU A 610 34.21 -10.99 5.65
N HIS A 611 33.62 -12.09 6.12
CA HIS A 611 32.83 -12.18 7.35
C HIS A 611 33.31 -13.37 8.18
N GLY A 612 33.01 -13.38 9.48
CA GLY A 612 33.47 -14.45 10.37
C GLY A 612 34.98 -14.38 10.67
N ALA A 613 35.73 -15.41 10.25
CA ALA A 613 37.15 -15.58 10.60
C ALA A 613 38.06 -14.48 10.05
N HIS A 614 37.78 -13.98 8.84
CA HIS A 614 38.57 -12.94 8.19
C HIS A 614 37.67 -11.79 7.75
N LYS A 615 37.64 -10.68 8.52
CA LYS A 615 36.89 -9.47 8.14
C LYS A 615 37.68 -8.51 7.27
N LYS A 616 39.01 -8.63 7.28
CA LYS A 616 39.96 -7.89 6.45
C LYS A 616 40.58 -8.88 5.46
N PRO A 617 40.69 -8.56 4.16
CA PRO A 617 41.41 -9.39 3.20
C PRO A 617 42.84 -9.64 3.68
N THR A 618 43.31 -10.89 3.61
CA THR A 618 44.70 -11.21 3.96
C THR A 618 45.65 -10.88 2.81
N LYS A 619 46.95 -10.80 3.10
CA LYS A 619 47.97 -10.59 2.08
C LYS A 619 47.94 -11.67 1.00
N GLU A 620 47.72 -12.93 1.38
CA GLU A 620 47.63 -14.07 0.47
C GLU A 620 46.42 -13.97 -0.46
N MET A 621 45.27 -13.49 0.05
CA MET A 621 44.09 -13.27 -0.78
C MET A 621 44.30 -12.18 -1.83
N LEU A 622 45.17 -11.20 -1.53
CA LEU A 622 45.44 -10.05 -2.39
C LEU A 622 46.66 -10.24 -3.32
N SER A 623 47.54 -11.20 -3.06
CA SER A 623 48.87 -11.27 -3.67
C SER A 623 48.89 -11.49 -5.19
N ASN A 624 47.80 -11.98 -5.78
CA ASN A 624 47.68 -12.23 -7.22
C ASN A 624 46.76 -11.22 -7.93
N LEU A 625 46.44 -10.09 -7.28
CA LEU A 625 45.58 -9.05 -7.82
C LEU A 625 46.41 -7.84 -8.24
N ASP A 626 46.06 -7.22 -9.36
CA ASP A 626 46.58 -5.90 -9.73
C ASP A 626 45.64 -4.78 -9.24
N VAL A 627 44.35 -5.11 -9.08
CA VAL A 627 43.30 -4.18 -8.68
C VAL A 627 42.19 -4.89 -7.89
N LEU A 628 41.71 -4.24 -6.83
CA LEU A 628 40.50 -4.61 -6.10
C LEU A 628 39.36 -3.64 -6.47
N VAL A 629 38.32 -4.15 -7.10
CA VAL A 629 37.07 -3.44 -7.36
C VAL A 629 36.13 -3.65 -6.17
N ILE A 630 35.52 -2.58 -5.66
CA ILE A 630 34.57 -2.61 -4.55
C ILE A 630 33.24 -2.05 -5.06
N ASP A 631 32.20 -2.88 -5.01
CA ASP A 631 30.83 -2.54 -5.36
C ASP A 631 29.89 -2.98 -4.22
N LEU A 632 29.64 -2.08 -3.27
CA LEU A 632 28.78 -2.33 -2.11
C LEU A 632 27.66 -1.29 -2.07
N HIS A 633 26.42 -1.76 -2.04
CA HIS A 633 25.23 -0.93 -1.87
C HIS A 633 24.92 -0.80 -0.39
N GLU A 634 25.00 0.43 0.12
CA GLU A 634 24.88 0.75 1.54
C GLU A 634 23.54 1.45 1.85
N VAL A 635 23.12 1.44 3.11
CA VAL A 635 21.82 1.93 3.62
C VAL A 635 21.91 3.25 4.39
N GLY A 636 23.07 3.90 4.40
CA GLY A 636 23.20 5.29 4.86
C GLY A 636 23.41 5.49 6.37
N ILE A 637 23.62 4.42 7.13
CA ILE A 637 23.92 4.49 8.57
C ILE A 637 25.24 3.83 8.94
N ARG A 638 25.85 4.33 10.02
CA ARG A 638 27.12 3.83 10.55
C ARG A 638 27.06 2.37 11.00
N ALA A 639 25.91 1.93 11.49
CA ALA A 639 25.76 0.60 12.08
C ALA A 639 25.66 -0.54 11.05
N PHE A 640 25.61 -0.22 9.76
CA PHE A 640 25.66 -1.23 8.72
C PHE A 640 27.12 -1.55 8.36
N THR A 641 27.43 -2.84 8.29
CA THR A 641 28.81 -3.34 8.34
C THR A 641 29.59 -3.13 7.05
N TYR A 642 28.95 -2.78 5.94
CA TYR A 642 29.63 -2.57 4.66
C TYR A 642 30.58 -1.39 4.70
N LEU A 643 30.31 -0.36 5.52
CA LEU A 643 31.30 0.70 5.80
C LEU A 643 32.57 0.17 6.47
N SER A 644 32.44 -0.80 7.37
CA SER A 644 33.59 -1.45 8.00
C SER A 644 34.37 -2.30 7.00
N SER A 645 33.67 -3.06 6.14
CA SER A 645 34.30 -3.82 5.05
C SER A 645 35.05 -2.91 4.07
N LEU A 646 34.47 -1.78 3.67
CA LEU A 646 35.14 -0.77 2.83
C LEU A 646 36.46 -0.30 3.49
N LYS A 647 36.40 0.12 4.77
CA LYS A 647 37.58 0.60 5.49
C LYS A 647 38.67 -0.48 5.54
N LEU A 648 38.33 -1.70 5.91
CA LEU A 648 39.29 -2.80 6.03
C LEU A 648 39.93 -3.17 4.68
N CYS A 649 39.16 -3.12 3.58
CA CYS A 649 39.71 -3.32 2.24
C CYS A 649 40.64 -2.18 1.81
N LEU A 650 40.32 -0.92 2.12
CA LEU A 650 41.22 0.21 1.87
C LEU A 650 42.51 0.09 2.68
N ASP A 651 42.42 -0.25 3.97
CA ASP A 651 43.58 -0.50 4.83
C ASP A 651 44.45 -1.63 4.25
N ALA A 652 43.85 -2.76 3.88
CA ALA A 652 44.57 -3.91 3.30
C ALA A 652 45.22 -3.57 1.95
N ALA A 653 44.55 -2.77 1.12
CA ALA A 653 45.09 -2.37 -0.17
C ALA A 653 46.28 -1.40 -0.02
N ALA A 654 46.20 -0.43 0.90
CA ALA A 654 47.32 0.45 1.21
C ALA A 654 48.54 -0.32 1.73
N GLU A 655 48.34 -1.27 2.63
CA GLU A 655 49.40 -2.13 3.18
C GLU A 655 50.09 -3.01 2.12
N ASN A 656 49.41 -3.31 1.02
CA ASN A 656 49.91 -4.18 -0.05
C ASN A 656 50.20 -3.43 -1.36
N ASN A 657 50.16 -2.09 -1.37
CA ASN A 657 50.32 -1.26 -2.57
C ASN A 657 49.39 -1.66 -3.73
N LEU A 658 48.18 -2.14 -3.41
CA LEU A 658 47.19 -2.59 -4.38
C LEU A 658 46.33 -1.41 -4.87
N SER A 659 46.03 -1.37 -6.17
CA SER A 659 45.09 -0.37 -6.71
C SER A 659 43.66 -0.70 -6.30
N VAL A 660 42.86 0.29 -5.94
CA VAL A 660 41.45 0.11 -5.56
C VAL A 660 40.54 0.95 -6.44
N ILE A 661 39.47 0.35 -6.94
CA ILE A 661 38.39 1.06 -7.64
C ILE A 661 37.12 0.88 -6.82
N VAL A 662 36.54 1.97 -6.32
CA VAL A 662 35.22 1.96 -5.69
C VAL A 662 34.18 2.43 -6.71
N ILE A 663 33.17 1.59 -6.95
CA ILE A 663 31.97 1.99 -7.68
C ILE A 663 31.05 2.67 -6.67
N ASP A 664 30.75 3.94 -6.91
CA ASP A 664 29.87 4.71 -6.03
C ASP A 664 28.42 4.25 -6.17
N SER A 665 27.69 4.23 -5.07
CA SER A 665 26.29 3.79 -5.02
C SER A 665 25.41 4.83 -4.32
N PRO A 666 24.16 5.04 -4.78
CA PRO A 666 23.25 5.99 -4.14
C PRO A 666 22.94 5.60 -2.71
N ASN A 667 23.00 6.56 -1.78
CA ASN A 667 22.55 6.34 -0.40
C ASN A 667 21.01 6.46 -0.33
N PRO A 668 20.28 5.42 0.12
CA PRO A 668 18.81 5.38 0.11
C PRO A 668 18.14 6.37 1.04
N ILE A 669 18.88 6.92 2.01
CA ILE A 669 18.42 7.94 2.94
C ILE A 669 19.24 9.24 2.81
N TYR A 670 19.85 9.48 1.64
CA TYR A 670 20.70 10.66 1.40
C TYR A 670 19.98 12.01 1.64
N PHE A 671 18.65 12.04 1.51
CA PHE A 671 17.83 13.22 1.78
C PHE A 671 17.72 13.56 3.27
N TRP A 672 18.13 12.67 4.18
CA TRP A 672 18.25 13.00 5.60
C TRP A 672 19.59 13.65 5.92
N PRO A 673 19.60 14.76 6.67
CA PRO A 673 20.84 15.41 7.08
C PRO A 673 21.66 14.51 8.00
N LYS A 674 22.99 14.75 8.02
CA LYS A 674 23.90 14.06 8.95
C LYS A 674 23.44 14.30 10.39
N GLN A 675 23.19 13.23 11.14
CA GLN A 675 22.66 13.33 12.50
C GLN A 675 22.97 12.11 13.37
N GLY A 676 22.72 12.25 14.67
CA GLY A 676 22.90 11.19 15.66
C GLY A 676 24.28 11.19 16.33
N PRO A 677 24.47 10.32 17.34
CA PRO A 677 25.65 10.36 18.19
C PRO A 677 26.93 10.02 17.42
N LYS A 678 28.06 10.63 17.82
CA LYS A 678 29.39 10.31 17.28
C LYS A 678 29.94 9.02 17.89
N LEU A 679 30.74 8.31 17.11
CA LEU A 679 31.47 7.12 17.55
C LEU A 679 32.63 7.49 18.49
N GLN A 680 32.64 6.91 19.68
CA GLN A 680 33.73 6.95 20.67
C GLN A 680 34.61 5.69 20.56
N GLU A 681 35.85 5.78 21.01
CA GLU A 681 36.87 4.73 20.80
C GLU A 681 36.56 3.44 21.55
N ASP A 682 35.99 3.55 22.75
CA ASP A 682 35.52 2.43 23.58
C ASP A 682 34.32 1.69 22.98
N SER A 683 33.66 2.28 21.98
CA SER A 683 32.45 1.79 21.36
C SER A 683 32.67 1.29 19.92
N VAL A 684 33.91 1.33 19.43
CA VAL A 684 34.29 0.83 18.10
C VAL A 684 34.04 -0.68 18.03
N SER A 685 33.35 -1.11 16.98
CA SER A 685 33.12 -2.52 16.67
C SER A 685 33.02 -2.72 15.16
N PHE A 686 32.81 -3.97 14.71
CA PHE A 686 32.54 -4.21 13.29
C PHE A 686 31.22 -3.57 12.81
N ALA A 687 30.24 -3.39 13.71
CA ALA A 687 29.02 -2.63 13.45
C ALA A 687 29.22 -1.11 13.67
N GLY A 688 30.45 -0.60 13.64
CA GLY A 688 30.74 0.81 13.83
C GLY A 688 32.23 1.10 13.87
N MET A 689 32.91 0.95 12.73
CA MET A 689 34.36 1.17 12.63
C MET A 689 34.74 2.53 12.03
N VAL A 690 33.82 3.13 11.28
CA VAL A 690 34.05 4.42 10.59
C VAL A 690 33.56 5.55 11.49
N LYS A 691 34.41 6.55 11.76
CA LYS A 691 34.11 7.72 12.60
C LYS A 691 33.18 8.71 11.88
N THR A 692 31.90 8.35 11.73
CA THR A 692 30.81 9.19 11.20
C THR A 692 29.73 9.44 12.28
N PRO A 693 28.86 10.45 12.09
CA PRO A 693 27.55 10.47 12.74
C PRO A 693 26.75 9.20 12.39
N PHE A 694 25.74 8.85 13.20
CA PHE A 694 24.98 7.63 13.00
C PHE A 694 24.28 7.58 11.62
N ILE A 695 23.56 8.64 11.24
CA ILE A 695 23.17 8.88 9.85
C ILE A 695 24.26 9.73 9.22
N HIS A 696 24.99 9.19 8.25
CA HIS A 696 26.21 9.83 7.75
C HIS A 696 25.99 10.76 6.55
N GLY A 697 24.85 10.67 5.85
CA GLY A 697 24.45 11.59 4.76
C GLY A 697 25.47 11.69 3.62
N GLN A 698 26.12 10.58 3.28
CA GLN A 698 27.17 10.50 2.25
C GLN A 698 26.99 9.22 1.45
N THR A 699 27.54 9.17 0.24
CA THR A 699 27.64 7.94 -0.55
C THR A 699 28.86 7.13 -0.16
N ILE A 700 28.89 5.85 -0.56
CA ILE A 700 30.03 4.99 -0.23
C ILE A 700 31.34 5.49 -0.88
N GLY A 701 31.27 6.05 -2.09
CA GLY A 701 32.42 6.65 -2.77
C GLY A 701 32.91 7.94 -2.10
N GLN A 702 32.01 8.77 -1.57
CA GLN A 702 32.38 9.93 -0.76
C GLN A 702 33.07 9.50 0.55
N ILE A 703 32.55 8.47 1.23
CA ILE A 703 33.18 7.91 2.44
C ILE A 703 34.54 7.32 2.12
N ALA A 704 34.69 6.61 1.00
CA ALA A 704 35.97 6.06 0.57
C ALA A 704 37.02 7.17 0.40
N LYS A 705 36.67 8.29 -0.25
CA LYS A 705 37.55 9.46 -0.38
C LYS A 705 37.93 10.06 0.98
N ASP A 706 36.97 10.17 1.90
CA ASP A 706 37.22 10.72 3.23
C ASP A 706 38.13 9.82 4.09
N LEU A 707 37.92 8.50 4.04
CA LEU A 707 38.80 7.52 4.66
C LEU A 707 40.21 7.58 4.06
N ASN A 708 40.31 7.72 2.74
CA ASN A 708 41.59 7.68 2.04
C ASN A 708 42.51 8.88 2.34
N LYS A 709 41.97 9.98 2.88
CA LYS A 709 42.79 11.10 3.39
C LYS A 709 43.78 10.67 4.50
N LYS A 710 43.49 9.56 5.20
CA LYS A 710 44.36 8.99 6.24
C LYS A 710 45.00 7.67 5.82
N ILE A 711 44.28 6.85 5.05
CA ILE A 711 44.74 5.52 4.65
C ILE A 711 45.79 5.59 3.53
N SER A 712 45.68 6.58 2.62
CA SER A 712 46.61 6.79 1.50
C SER A 712 46.74 5.59 0.55
N ALA A 713 45.65 4.84 0.31
CA ALA A 713 45.59 3.81 -0.73
C ALA A 713 45.56 4.45 -2.14
N ASN A 714 45.98 3.69 -3.17
CA ASN A 714 45.81 4.06 -4.58
C ASN A 714 44.35 3.91 -5.01
N LEU A 715 43.52 4.89 -4.65
CA LEU A 715 42.07 4.86 -4.80
C LEU A 715 41.60 5.63 -6.04
N THR A 716 40.79 4.96 -6.86
CA THR A 716 39.91 5.59 -7.87
C THR A 716 38.45 5.40 -7.46
N VAL A 717 37.62 6.44 -7.61
CA VAL A 717 36.16 6.34 -7.42
C VAL A 717 35.48 6.63 -8.74
N ILE A 718 34.64 5.69 -9.20
CA ILE A 718 33.77 5.86 -10.37
C ILE A 718 32.37 6.24 -9.86
N SER A 719 31.85 7.41 -10.25
CA SER A 719 30.52 7.87 -9.85
C SER A 719 29.82 8.56 -11.02
N LEU A 720 28.55 8.22 -11.25
CA LEU A 720 27.64 8.92 -12.18
C LEU A 720 26.61 9.79 -11.47
N TYR A 721 26.72 9.86 -10.15
CA TYR A 721 25.68 10.44 -9.34
C TYR A 721 26.18 11.77 -8.78
N ASP A 722 25.39 12.82 -9.01
CA ASP A 722 25.57 14.13 -8.41
C ASP A 722 24.47 14.37 -7.36
N GLU A 723 24.56 15.50 -6.66
CA GLU A 723 23.59 15.88 -5.62
C GLU A 723 22.13 15.89 -6.10
N ASN A 724 21.89 16.09 -7.41
CA ASN A 724 20.56 16.15 -8.01
C ASN A 724 20.02 14.76 -8.35
N ASN A 725 20.87 13.84 -8.82
CA ASN A 725 20.45 12.53 -9.33
C ASN A 725 20.34 11.46 -8.22
N PHE A 726 20.99 11.64 -7.06
CA PHE A 726 20.88 10.71 -5.92
C PHE A 726 19.46 10.56 -5.37
N LYS A 727 18.69 11.66 -5.34
CA LYS A 727 17.33 11.67 -4.77
C LYS A 727 16.32 10.92 -5.63
N ASN A 728 16.60 10.77 -6.93
CA ASN A 728 15.67 10.22 -7.90
C ASN A 728 15.86 8.72 -8.13
N TYR A 729 17.06 8.17 -7.85
CA TYR A 729 17.39 6.76 -8.08
C TYR A 729 16.40 5.79 -7.41
N TYR A 730 16.20 5.92 -6.09
CA TYR A 730 15.26 5.05 -5.37
C TYR A 730 13.80 5.44 -5.56
N LYS A 731 13.53 6.71 -5.89
CA LYS A 731 12.20 7.15 -6.32
C LYS A 731 11.75 6.51 -7.63
N ALA A 732 12.70 6.02 -8.42
CA ALA A 732 12.45 5.29 -9.66
C ALA A 732 12.26 3.77 -9.44
N GLY A 733 12.16 3.33 -8.18
CA GLY A 733 11.87 1.94 -7.84
C GLY A 733 13.06 0.98 -7.89
N TYR A 734 14.28 1.48 -8.12
CA TYR A 734 15.50 0.66 -8.17
C TYR A 734 16.03 0.41 -6.77
N TYR A 735 15.41 -0.52 -6.06
CA TYR A 735 15.96 -1.07 -4.81
C TYR A 735 16.25 -2.56 -4.97
N LEU A 736 17.49 -2.94 -4.69
CA LEU A 736 17.85 -4.33 -4.42
C LEU A 736 18.22 -4.45 -2.94
N PRO A 737 17.69 -5.47 -2.24
CA PRO A 737 17.98 -5.66 -0.82
C PRO A 737 19.47 -5.79 -0.55
N ALA A 738 20.02 -4.86 0.24
CA ALA A 738 21.41 -4.96 0.70
C ALA A 738 21.59 -6.04 1.79
N SER A 739 20.50 -6.42 2.47
CA SER A 739 20.45 -7.45 3.50
C SER A 739 19.13 -8.21 3.42
N PRO A 740 19.07 -9.51 3.78
CA PRO A 740 17.83 -10.29 3.83
C PRO A 740 16.73 -9.69 4.70
N ASN A 741 17.13 -8.93 5.74
CA ASN A 741 16.22 -8.26 6.66
C ASN A 741 15.94 -6.80 6.30
N LEU A 742 16.53 -6.30 5.20
CA LEU A 742 16.20 -5.01 4.60
C LEU A 742 15.64 -5.26 3.20
N ALA A 743 14.52 -5.97 3.14
CA ALA A 743 13.95 -6.46 1.88
C ALA A 743 13.19 -5.37 1.09
N SER A 744 12.86 -4.24 1.71
CA SER A 744 12.13 -3.14 1.08
C SER A 744 12.64 -1.76 1.51
N MET A 745 12.30 -0.72 0.74
CA MET A 745 12.64 0.66 1.12
C MET A 745 12.02 1.07 2.46
N GLU A 746 10.84 0.55 2.82
CA GLU A 746 10.21 0.79 4.13
C GLU A 746 11.07 0.24 5.27
N SER A 747 11.62 -0.97 5.12
CA SER A 747 12.57 -1.51 6.10
C SER A 747 13.85 -0.67 6.18
N VAL A 748 14.36 -0.15 5.05
CA VAL A 748 15.51 0.76 5.02
C VAL A 748 15.21 2.08 5.73
N TYR A 749 14.00 2.64 5.57
CA TYR A 749 13.60 3.86 6.26
C TYR A 749 13.37 3.65 7.75
N CYS A 750 12.86 2.48 8.17
CA CYS A 750 12.65 2.17 9.57
C CYS A 750 13.94 1.75 10.29
N TYR A 751 14.92 1.18 9.59
CA TYR A 751 16.15 0.65 10.18
C TYR A 751 16.92 1.67 11.06
N PRO A 752 17.10 2.94 10.65
CA PRO A 752 17.76 3.95 11.50
C PRO A 752 16.98 4.29 12.78
N ILE A 753 15.71 3.90 12.86
CA ILE A 753 14.86 4.09 14.04
C ILE A 753 14.93 2.85 14.94
N THR A 754 14.85 1.66 14.35
CA THR A 754 14.58 0.41 15.08
C THR A 754 15.79 -0.46 15.33
N VAL A 755 16.94 -0.24 14.66
CA VAL A 755 18.14 -1.07 14.88
C VAL A 755 18.61 -1.06 16.34
N PHE A 756 18.39 0.03 17.08
CA PHE A 756 18.75 0.11 18.50
C PHE A 756 17.99 -0.89 19.39
N ILE A 757 16.83 -1.37 18.93
CA ILE A 757 16.05 -2.42 19.61
C ILE A 757 16.82 -3.74 19.67
N GLU A 758 17.73 -3.99 18.73
CA GLU A 758 18.63 -5.16 18.78
C GLU A 758 19.48 -5.18 20.05
N GLY A 759 19.79 -4.02 20.63
CA GLY A 759 20.50 -3.88 21.90
C GLY A 759 19.67 -4.18 23.15
N THR A 760 18.40 -4.59 22.98
CA THR A 760 17.43 -4.83 24.06
C THR A 760 16.73 -6.18 23.92
N ASN A 761 16.01 -6.61 24.95
CA ASN A 761 15.23 -7.86 24.93
C ASN A 761 13.90 -7.78 24.15
N TYR A 762 13.52 -6.63 23.61
CA TYR A 762 12.34 -6.47 22.74
C TYR A 762 12.59 -6.96 21.32
N SER A 763 11.60 -7.54 20.64
CA SER A 763 11.74 -7.91 19.22
C SER A 763 11.67 -6.69 18.30
N GLU A 764 12.60 -6.58 17.36
CA GLU A 764 12.59 -5.66 16.20
C GLU A 764 11.91 -6.26 14.96
N GLY A 765 11.14 -7.34 15.13
CA GLY A 765 10.37 -7.95 14.04
C GLY A 765 11.15 -8.92 13.15
N ARG A 766 12.45 -9.16 13.41
CA ARG A 766 13.18 -10.29 12.78
C ARG A 766 12.45 -11.61 13.05
N GLY A 767 12.50 -12.53 12.09
CA GLY A 767 11.69 -13.75 12.11
C GLY A 767 10.26 -13.56 11.59
N THR A 768 9.98 -12.42 10.93
CA THR A 768 8.70 -12.18 10.25
C THR A 768 8.94 -11.65 8.84
N ASN A 769 7.87 -11.31 8.11
CA ASN A 769 7.96 -10.61 6.83
C ASN A 769 8.29 -9.12 6.96
N PHE A 770 8.28 -8.56 8.18
CA PHE A 770 8.43 -7.12 8.44
C PHE A 770 9.57 -6.80 9.43
N PRO A 771 10.79 -7.32 9.23
CA PRO A 771 11.93 -6.95 10.06
C PRO A 771 12.14 -5.43 10.05
N PHE A 772 12.46 -4.88 11.22
CA PHE A 772 12.71 -3.46 11.49
C PHE A 772 11.52 -2.51 11.29
N GLN A 773 10.38 -2.99 10.80
CA GLN A 773 9.16 -2.19 10.61
C GLN A 773 8.18 -2.36 11.77
N GLN A 774 8.46 -3.26 12.71
CA GLN A 774 7.63 -3.48 13.89
C GLN A 774 8.48 -3.76 15.13
N ILE A 775 7.93 -3.42 16.29
CA ILE A 775 8.57 -3.60 17.60
C ILE A 775 7.55 -4.22 18.55
N GLY A 776 7.94 -5.22 19.34
CA GLY A 776 7.02 -5.87 20.27
C GLY A 776 7.69 -6.86 21.21
N ALA A 777 6.92 -7.32 22.21
CA ALA A 777 7.31 -8.38 23.13
C ALA A 777 6.04 -9.04 23.73
N PRO A 778 6.14 -10.24 24.33
CA PRO A 778 4.99 -10.96 24.87
C PRO A 778 4.26 -10.25 26.02
N TRP A 779 4.94 -9.33 26.72
CA TRP A 779 4.42 -8.63 27.90
C TRP A 779 3.91 -7.21 27.61
N ILE A 780 3.98 -6.75 26.36
CA ILE A 780 3.55 -5.40 25.98
C ILE A 780 2.02 -5.36 25.79
N ASP A 781 1.39 -4.25 26.16
CA ASP A 781 0.11 -3.80 25.61
C ASP A 781 0.39 -2.86 24.42
N GLY A 782 0.26 -3.39 23.20
CA GLY A 782 0.60 -2.65 21.99
C GLY A 782 -0.42 -1.58 21.62
N GLN A 783 -1.68 -1.72 22.04
CA GLN A 783 -2.68 -0.65 21.89
C GLN A 783 -2.27 0.56 22.73
N LYS A 784 -1.94 0.33 24.01
CA LYS A 784 -1.45 1.38 24.91
C LYS A 784 -0.16 2.02 24.38
N LEU A 785 0.78 1.22 23.89
CA LEU A 785 2.02 1.71 23.29
C LEU A 785 1.76 2.59 22.06
N ALA A 786 0.91 2.13 21.12
CA ALA A 786 0.53 2.89 19.93
C ALA A 786 -0.13 4.23 20.31
N CYS A 787 -1.07 4.23 21.26
CA CYS A 787 -1.74 5.44 21.74
C CYS A 787 -0.73 6.45 22.29
N ILE A 788 0.20 6.02 23.16
CA ILE A 788 1.21 6.91 23.76
C ILE A 788 2.19 7.46 22.72
N LEU A 789 2.65 6.63 21.78
CA LEU A 789 3.57 7.08 20.75
C LEU A 789 2.89 8.06 19.77
N ASN A 790 1.66 7.77 19.34
CA ASN A 790 0.89 8.68 18.48
C ASN A 790 0.53 9.98 19.22
N SER A 791 0.26 9.96 20.53
CA SER A 791 -0.05 11.18 21.29
C SER A 791 1.15 12.14 21.39
N LYS A 792 2.38 11.66 21.18
CA LYS A 792 3.59 12.50 21.13
C LYS A 792 3.71 13.30 19.82
N LYS A 793 2.86 13.03 18.82
CA LYS A 793 2.81 13.77 17.54
C LYS A 793 4.19 13.87 16.85
N LEU A 794 4.92 12.77 16.82
CA LEU A 794 6.22 12.69 16.15
C LEU A 794 6.04 12.93 14.64
N PRO A 795 6.84 13.79 14.01
CA PRO A 795 6.64 14.16 12.61
C PRO A 795 6.91 12.97 11.69
N GLY A 796 6.04 12.80 10.69
CA GLY A 796 6.24 11.90 9.55
C GLY A 796 6.11 10.40 9.82
N ILE A 797 5.63 10.01 11.01
CA ILE A 797 5.43 8.60 11.38
C ILE A 797 4.07 8.38 12.05
N TYR A 798 3.46 7.23 11.79
CA TYR A 798 2.27 6.71 12.45
C TYR A 798 2.56 5.33 13.05
N PHE A 799 2.09 5.07 14.26
CA PHE A 799 2.24 3.79 14.94
C PHE A 799 0.92 3.03 14.93
N GLU A 800 0.86 1.90 14.23
CA GLU A 800 -0.29 1.00 14.22
C GLU A 800 -0.09 -0.09 15.28
N TYR A 801 -1.12 -0.39 16.08
CA TYR A 801 -1.09 -1.58 16.95
C TYR A 801 -1.11 -2.85 16.10
N VAL A 802 -0.21 -3.79 16.40
CA VAL A 802 -0.12 -5.07 15.71
C VAL A 802 0.20 -6.21 16.67
N LYS A 803 -0.14 -7.43 16.22
CA LYS A 803 0.30 -8.68 16.83
C LYS A 803 1.09 -9.48 15.80
N PHE A 804 2.20 -10.08 16.23
CA PHE A 804 3.05 -10.87 15.36
C PHE A 804 3.79 -11.96 16.14
N THR A 805 4.10 -13.06 15.49
CA THR A 805 4.88 -14.17 16.06
C THR A 805 6.18 -14.30 15.27
N PRO A 806 7.35 -14.01 15.87
CA PRO A 806 8.64 -14.28 15.25
C PRO A 806 8.87 -15.78 15.06
N GLU A 807 9.31 -16.20 13.88
CA GLU A 807 9.62 -17.59 13.52
C GLU A 807 11.03 -17.72 12.94
N SER A 808 11.58 -18.93 12.96
CA SER A 808 12.87 -19.21 12.32
C SER A 808 12.73 -19.16 10.80
N ILE A 809 13.39 -18.19 10.16
CA ILE A 809 13.42 -18.04 8.70
C ILE A 809 14.86 -18.18 8.21
N ILE A 810 15.14 -19.27 7.49
CA ILE A 810 16.44 -19.54 6.87
C ILE A 810 16.84 -18.37 5.96
N GLY A 811 18.10 -17.94 6.08
CA GLY A 811 18.64 -16.81 5.34
C GLY A 811 18.25 -15.42 5.85
N LYS A 812 17.29 -15.30 6.79
CA LYS A 812 16.95 -14.03 7.46
C LYS A 812 17.36 -14.03 8.92
N SER A 813 16.72 -14.86 9.74
CA SER A 813 16.96 -14.99 11.17
C SER A 813 16.50 -16.37 11.64
N VAL A 814 17.43 -17.22 12.04
CA VAL A 814 17.15 -18.61 12.50
C VAL A 814 16.86 -18.68 14.00
N ASP A 815 17.22 -17.63 14.74
CA ASP A 815 16.96 -17.52 16.17
C ASP A 815 16.52 -16.08 16.53
N PRO A 816 15.32 -15.66 16.10
CA PRO A 816 14.80 -14.35 16.44
C PRO A 816 14.40 -14.28 17.93
N LYS A 817 14.43 -13.06 18.49
CA LYS A 817 13.87 -12.80 19.82
C LYS A 817 12.40 -13.20 19.88
N HIS A 818 12.01 -13.86 20.97
CA HIS A 818 10.66 -14.39 21.20
C HIS A 818 10.18 -15.38 20.14
N LYS A 819 11.09 -16.20 19.59
CA LYS A 819 10.76 -17.26 18.62
C LYS A 819 9.57 -18.11 19.07
N ASN A 820 8.57 -18.22 18.21
CA ASN A 820 7.30 -18.95 18.37
C ASN A 820 6.41 -18.44 19.51
N ILE A 821 6.63 -17.23 20.02
CA ILE A 821 5.80 -16.59 21.05
C ILE A 821 5.09 -15.40 20.42
N LEU A 822 3.78 -15.28 20.67
CA LEU A 822 2.99 -14.15 20.22
C LEU A 822 3.47 -12.86 20.91
N CYS A 823 3.93 -11.90 20.12
CA CYS A 823 4.27 -10.57 20.56
C CYS A 823 3.13 -9.60 20.27
N ASP A 824 2.89 -8.72 21.23
CA ASP A 824 2.07 -7.53 21.06
C ASP A 824 2.99 -6.31 20.89
N GLY A 825 2.58 -5.30 20.13
CA GLY A 825 3.44 -4.20 19.80
C GLY A 825 2.91 -3.21 18.77
N VAL A 826 3.83 -2.55 18.09
CA VAL A 826 3.54 -1.49 17.12
C VAL A 826 4.27 -1.69 15.79
N PHE A 827 3.60 -1.33 14.71
CA PHE A 827 4.14 -1.23 13.36
C PHE A 827 4.37 0.24 13.02
N LEU A 828 5.52 0.53 12.40
CA LEU A 828 5.96 1.88 12.06
C LEU A 828 5.59 2.19 10.60
N HIS A 829 4.72 3.18 10.41
CA HIS A 829 4.33 3.68 9.09
C HIS A 829 4.92 5.06 8.86
N ILE A 830 6.03 5.13 8.12
CA ILE A 830 6.62 6.40 7.71
C ILE A 830 5.83 6.93 6.52
N TYR A 831 5.32 8.16 6.63
CA TYR A 831 4.51 8.80 5.58
C TYR A 831 5.09 10.13 5.09
N ASP A 832 6.17 10.61 5.72
CA ASP A 832 6.83 11.84 5.33
C ASP A 832 8.33 11.78 5.63
N LEU A 833 9.09 11.50 4.57
CA LEU A 833 10.55 11.40 4.62
C LEU A 833 11.24 12.76 4.82
N GLU A 834 10.56 13.88 4.61
CA GLU A 834 11.19 15.22 4.71
C GLU A 834 11.21 15.76 6.14
N THR A 835 10.14 15.53 6.91
CA THR A 835 10.00 16.10 8.27
C THR A 835 10.32 15.13 9.38
N ILE A 836 10.45 13.84 9.08
CA ILE A 836 10.75 12.81 10.06
C ILE A 836 12.07 13.08 10.79
N GLU A 837 12.08 12.77 12.09
CA GLU A 837 13.24 12.93 12.98
C GLU A 837 13.70 11.56 13.51
N PRO A 838 14.39 10.71 12.72
CA PRO A 838 14.62 9.30 13.05
C PRO A 838 15.27 9.07 14.42
N MET A 839 16.27 9.88 14.78
CA MET A 839 16.99 9.75 16.06
C MET A 839 16.12 10.09 17.27
N LYS A 840 15.27 11.11 17.14
CA LYS A 840 14.32 11.48 18.20
C LYS A 840 13.25 10.41 18.36
N ILE A 841 12.76 9.86 17.25
CA ILE A 841 11.78 8.76 17.25
C ILE A 841 12.37 7.53 17.93
N ALA A 842 13.59 7.12 17.54
CA ALA A 842 14.31 5.98 18.15
C ALA A 842 14.42 6.14 19.67
N LYS A 843 14.92 7.29 20.14
CA LYS A 843 15.05 7.57 21.58
C LYS A 843 13.70 7.59 22.28
N THR A 844 12.68 8.17 21.65
CA THR A 844 11.31 8.24 22.19
C THR A 844 10.69 6.84 22.36
N ILE A 845 10.89 5.95 21.39
CA ILE A 845 10.41 4.56 21.46
C ILE A 845 11.07 3.86 22.65
N LEU A 846 12.41 3.90 22.73
CA LEU A 846 13.16 3.26 23.82
C LEU A 846 12.74 3.81 25.20
N GLN A 847 12.65 5.14 25.34
CA GLN A 847 12.20 5.76 26.60
C GLN A 847 10.77 5.36 26.97
N THR A 848 9.87 5.25 25.98
CA THR A 848 8.48 4.85 26.24
C THR A 848 8.41 3.38 26.67
N LEU A 849 9.18 2.48 26.04
CA LEU A 849 9.26 1.08 26.42
C LEU A 849 9.81 0.90 27.84
N PHE A 850 10.97 1.51 28.13
CA PHE A 850 11.61 1.43 29.45
C PHE A 850 10.77 2.06 30.56
N SER A 851 10.02 3.13 30.25
CA SER A 851 9.10 3.74 31.21
C SER A 851 7.84 2.93 31.47
N LEU A 852 7.29 2.25 30.45
CA LEU A 852 6.06 1.45 30.60
C LEU A 852 6.33 0.08 31.22
N TYR A 853 7.51 -0.48 31.00
CA TYR A 853 7.88 -1.84 31.40
C TYR A 853 9.26 -1.87 32.09
N PRO A 854 9.46 -1.10 33.18
CA PRO A 854 10.79 -0.94 33.80
C PRO A 854 11.36 -2.26 34.36
N GLU A 855 10.49 -3.16 34.85
CA GLU A 855 10.92 -4.45 35.42
C GLU A 855 11.28 -5.48 34.34
N GLN A 856 10.71 -5.36 33.14
CA GLN A 856 10.93 -6.29 32.03
C GLN A 856 11.98 -5.79 31.03
N SER A 857 12.37 -4.51 31.09
CA SER A 857 13.29 -3.91 30.11
C SER A 857 14.73 -4.30 30.40
N GLU A 858 15.38 -4.99 29.47
CA GLU A 858 16.77 -5.41 29.61
C GLU A 858 17.63 -5.04 28.41
N PHE A 859 18.91 -4.76 28.67
CA PHE A 859 19.92 -4.59 27.63
C PHE A 859 20.65 -5.90 27.35
N ILE A 860 20.86 -6.19 26.07
CA ILE A 860 21.66 -7.34 25.63
C ILE A 860 23.15 -7.04 25.81
N LYS A 861 23.87 -8.04 26.34
CA LYS A 861 25.31 -7.97 26.61
C LYS A 861 26.07 -9.06 25.85
N PHE A 862 27.27 -8.71 25.38
CA PHE A 862 28.28 -9.66 24.92
C PHE A 862 29.50 -9.52 25.84
N GLY A 863 29.63 -10.45 26.80
CA GLY A 863 30.56 -10.31 27.92
C GLY A 863 30.22 -9.08 28.77
N ASN A 864 31.18 -8.17 28.94
CA ASN A 864 31.00 -6.94 29.72
C ASN A 864 30.47 -5.76 28.89
N ILE A 865 30.22 -5.94 27.60
CA ILE A 865 29.86 -4.85 26.69
C ILE A 865 28.36 -4.89 26.39
N TYR A 866 27.69 -3.74 26.54
CA TYR A 866 26.30 -3.56 26.17
C TYR A 866 26.20 -3.36 24.65
N PHE A 867 25.42 -4.19 23.96
CA PHE A 867 25.34 -4.13 22.51
C PHE A 867 24.79 -2.79 22.00
N ILE A 868 23.86 -2.18 22.74
CA ILE A 868 23.33 -0.84 22.41
C ILE A 868 24.42 0.24 22.37
N ASP A 869 25.48 0.13 23.18
CA ASP A 869 26.56 1.13 23.23
C ASP A 869 27.36 1.10 21.91
N HIS A 870 27.53 -0.08 21.30
CA HIS A 870 28.14 -0.21 19.96
C HIS A 870 27.28 0.39 18.85
N LEU A 871 25.97 0.13 18.88
CA LEU A 871 25.03 0.66 17.88
C LEU A 871 24.98 2.21 17.94
N VAL A 872 24.79 2.74 19.15
CA VAL A 872 24.76 4.19 19.42
C VAL A 872 26.13 4.84 19.19
N GLY A 873 27.22 4.09 19.39
CA GLY A 873 28.60 4.55 19.29
C GLY A 873 29.11 5.23 20.56
N ASN A 874 28.37 5.16 21.66
CA ASN A 874 28.73 5.57 23.02
C ASN A 874 27.65 5.10 24.00
N ASN A 875 27.90 5.25 25.30
CA ASN A 875 26.98 4.82 26.37
C ASN A 875 25.90 5.85 26.79
N SER A 876 25.76 6.97 26.07
CA SER A 876 24.88 8.07 26.51
C SER A 876 23.40 7.66 26.57
N TRP A 877 22.91 6.95 25.55
CA TRP A 877 21.50 6.55 25.48
C TRP A 877 21.15 5.54 26.58
N ARG A 878 22.00 4.54 26.81
CA ARG A 878 21.80 3.56 27.88
C ARG A 878 21.75 4.25 29.25
N LYS A 879 22.67 5.18 29.53
CA LYS A 879 22.65 5.95 30.78
C LYS A 879 21.40 6.81 30.94
N ASP A 880 20.84 7.32 29.84
CA ASP A 880 19.60 8.10 29.87
C ASP A 880 18.34 7.25 30.04
N LEU A 881 18.34 5.97 29.66
CA LEU A 881 17.19 5.07 29.77
C LEU A 881 17.02 4.43 31.16
N VAL A 882 18.08 4.45 31.98
CA VAL A 882 18.12 3.84 33.33
C VAL A 882 18.04 4.88 34.45
N LYS A 883 17.92 6.17 34.09
CA LYS A 883 17.55 7.25 35.02
C LYS A 883 16.04 7.28 35.16
#